data_AF-A0A9E3LTW8-F1
#
_entry.id   AF-A0A9E3LTW8-F1
#
_cell.length_a   1.000
_cell.length_b   1.000
_cell.length_c   1.000
_cell.angle_alpha   90.00
_cell.angle_beta   90.00
_cell.angle_gamma   90.00
#
_symmetry.space_group_name_H-M   'P 1'
#
loop_
_entity.id
_entity.type
_entity.pdbx_description
1 polymer ?
#
loop_
_entity_poly.entity_id
_entity_poly.type
_entity_poly.pdbx_seq_one_letter_code
_entity_poly.pdbx_strand_id
1 'polypeptide(L)'
;MANNLGTNLSGVSYWSSQLPFLDHFKTASNWMPQNFKTGEKPQGIQLNLDENGWVKSLPKSGESNYDSVQTLVDLISATPGVKENYPSGKYVVLYDGEGKLEYGADAKLDTAASKPGRDVIDVTPSSKGMSIWLTETDPKGTGNYLRDIHLVPEAEEKNYKTQVFNPTFVNKTDNFSTLRFMDWMGTNNSKQSDWKNRPTVDSSNYIYSNKGVPVEVMVDLANRTGANPWFNMPHQASDEYIANFAKVVKEKLNPNLKAYVEYSNEVWNGAFGQHQWAQDQGQKLDGDWKDWHSRRTEQMGDIWDKAFGQDSNRVVTVLGAQNGNLQLTDQLMQKVKAYDPNSTVDAIAIAPYLGIFVTPGKQDWTTAEAEVESWTKESDGGLNKVFDYLNNTELPKQLDNISKQSEQAQKYGLDLVGYEGGQHLTGLNGSENNDAITDLFIKANRDPRMGQLYKEYLQGWDKQSNGSEFVIYDDITTPTKWGAWGALEHVNQSTSPKWEAEQEFIKSKTEVKGYKHDRLDGENETDVLIGGLGNDELSGGKDKDFLNGGDGDDQIIASSGADQLTGGAGRDRFIYENLQNKGNTITDFDHNQDAIDLRQIMSGSAYTGSNQFSDYLELKQVGADTAVRLDMDGSQQSGGLENFIMLSNVDASSLKPSNFVLS
;
A
#
# COMPACT_ATOMS: atom_id res chain seq x y z
N MET A 1 13.10 5.20 -10.81
CA MET A 1 12.13 6.29 -10.50
C MET A 1 11.72 6.15 -9.04
N ALA A 2 11.03 7.10 -8.43
CA ALA A 2 10.45 6.86 -7.09
C ALA A 2 9.16 6.03 -7.23
N ASN A 3 8.90 5.14 -6.28
CA ASN A 3 7.58 4.51 -6.15
C ASN A 3 6.57 5.57 -5.72
N ASN A 4 5.47 5.69 -6.45
CA ASN A 4 4.40 6.67 -6.21
C ASN A 4 3.01 6.01 -6.23
N LEU A 5 2.94 4.69 -6.00
CA LEU A 5 1.68 3.98 -5.80
C LEU A 5 1.41 3.78 -4.30
N GLY A 6 0.37 4.44 -3.82
CA GLY A 6 -0.19 4.28 -2.49
C GLY A 6 -1.43 3.40 -2.45
N THR A 7 -1.93 3.15 -1.25
CA THR A 7 -3.21 2.46 -1.03
C THR A 7 -3.99 3.08 0.12
N ASN A 8 -5.31 3.14 -0.03
CA ASN A 8 -6.24 3.40 1.05
C ASN A 8 -6.33 2.13 1.90
N LEU A 9 -6.32 2.29 3.21
CA LEU A 9 -6.52 1.17 4.12
C LEU A 9 -8.01 0.95 4.37
N SER A 10 -8.47 -0.30 4.21
CA SER A 10 -9.84 -0.71 4.48
C SER A 10 -10.28 -0.30 5.88
N GLY A 11 -11.56 0.05 6.03
CA GLY A 11 -12.13 0.35 7.34
C GLY A 11 -11.95 -0.76 8.37
N VAL A 12 -11.51 -0.39 9.56
CA VAL A 12 -11.41 -1.29 10.70
C VAL A 12 -12.82 -1.64 11.18
N SER A 13 -13.15 -2.92 11.17
CA SER A 13 -14.40 -3.45 11.73
C SER A 13 -14.21 -4.88 12.21
N TYR A 14 -15.13 -5.38 13.04
CA TYR A 14 -15.13 -6.77 13.50
C TYR A 14 -15.42 -7.77 12.38
N TRP A 15 -15.78 -7.32 11.19
CA TRP A 15 -15.94 -8.12 9.99
C TRP A 15 -14.86 -7.83 8.92
N SER A 16 -13.87 -6.99 9.23
CA SER A 16 -12.83 -6.62 8.28
C SER A 16 -11.85 -7.78 8.08
N SER A 17 -11.53 -8.07 6.82
CA SER A 17 -10.62 -9.16 6.43
C SER A 17 -9.15 -8.75 6.35
N GLN A 18 -8.88 -7.45 6.57
CA GLN A 18 -7.54 -6.87 6.62
C GLN A 18 -6.77 -7.30 7.88
N LEU A 19 -7.48 -7.51 9.01
CA LEU A 19 -6.91 -7.93 10.30
C LEU A 19 -5.58 -7.24 10.67
N PRO A 20 -5.58 -5.89 10.78
CA PRO A 20 -4.33 -5.13 10.88
C PRO A 20 -3.64 -5.27 12.25
N PHE A 21 -4.37 -5.58 13.32
CA PHE A 21 -3.84 -5.60 14.68
C PHE A 21 -3.57 -7.02 15.18
N LEU A 22 -2.53 -7.16 16.01
CA LEU A 22 -2.22 -8.41 16.69
C LEU A 22 -3.19 -8.68 17.85
N ASP A 23 -3.67 -7.62 18.49
CA ASP A 23 -4.78 -7.65 19.42
C ASP A 23 -6.09 -7.51 18.65
N HIS A 24 -6.75 -8.65 18.43
CA HIS A 24 -8.01 -8.74 17.71
C HIS A 24 -9.14 -8.01 18.43
N PHE A 25 -9.01 -7.74 19.74
CA PHE A 25 -10.01 -6.95 20.45
C PHE A 25 -10.06 -5.50 19.95
N LYS A 26 -9.00 -4.98 19.33
CA LYS A 26 -8.98 -3.63 18.74
C LYS A 26 -9.92 -3.47 17.55
N THR A 27 -10.35 -4.56 16.94
CA THR A 27 -11.37 -4.58 15.88
C THR A 27 -12.72 -5.08 16.38
N ALA A 28 -12.91 -5.29 17.68
CA ALA A 28 -14.16 -5.80 18.22
C ALA A 28 -15.34 -4.83 18.01
N SER A 29 -16.55 -5.36 17.92
CA SER A 29 -17.77 -4.54 17.83
C SER A 29 -17.97 -3.68 19.08
N ASN A 30 -18.79 -2.65 18.97
CA ASN A 30 -19.36 -2.01 20.17
C ASN A 30 -20.09 -3.05 21.03
N TRP A 31 -20.13 -2.81 22.35
CA TRP A 31 -20.90 -3.63 23.28
C TRP A 31 -22.40 -3.56 22.96
N MET A 32 -23.00 -4.73 22.77
CA MET A 32 -24.43 -4.89 22.47
C MET A 32 -25.14 -5.48 23.68
N PRO A 33 -26.10 -4.79 24.31
CA PRO A 33 -26.90 -5.35 25.39
C PRO A 33 -27.69 -6.56 24.91
N GLN A 34 -27.69 -7.62 25.72
CA GLN A 34 -28.37 -8.87 25.42
C GLN A 34 -28.81 -9.60 26.70
N ASN A 35 -29.93 -10.32 26.63
CA ASN A 35 -30.22 -11.36 27.60
C ASN A 35 -29.42 -12.63 27.24
N PHE A 36 -28.51 -13.07 28.13
CA PHE A 36 -27.61 -14.17 27.84
C PHE A 36 -28.35 -15.50 27.64
N LYS A 37 -29.45 -15.73 28.37
CA LYS A 37 -30.21 -16.99 28.32
C LYS A 37 -31.19 -17.06 27.16
N THR A 38 -31.92 -15.99 26.89
CA THR A 38 -32.97 -15.96 25.85
C THR A 38 -32.43 -15.51 24.51
N GLY A 39 -31.30 -14.80 24.49
CA GLY A 39 -30.72 -14.18 23.31
C GLY A 39 -31.40 -12.86 22.91
N GLU A 40 -32.37 -12.36 23.66
CA GLU A 40 -33.08 -11.10 23.38
C GLU A 40 -32.10 -9.91 23.31
N LYS A 41 -32.18 -9.10 22.25
CA LYS A 41 -31.30 -7.93 22.00
C LYS A 41 -32.11 -6.63 22.07
N PRO A 42 -32.25 -6.01 23.26
CA PRO A 42 -32.99 -4.77 23.37
C PRO A 42 -32.33 -3.62 22.62
N GLN A 43 -33.16 -2.74 22.08
CA GLN A 43 -32.75 -1.56 21.32
C GLN A 43 -32.81 -0.30 22.19
N GLY A 44 -32.00 0.71 21.86
CA GLY A 44 -32.04 2.02 22.53
C GLY A 44 -31.51 2.05 23.97
N ILE A 45 -30.79 1.02 24.40
CA ILE A 45 -30.16 0.97 25.72
C ILE A 45 -28.88 1.82 25.71
N GLN A 46 -28.80 2.76 26.65
CA GLN A 46 -27.56 3.46 26.95
C GLN A 46 -26.79 2.68 28.03
N LEU A 47 -25.64 2.12 27.66
CA LEU A 47 -24.77 1.40 28.58
C LEU A 47 -24.01 2.35 29.51
N ASN A 48 -23.72 1.91 30.73
CA ASN A 48 -22.85 2.63 31.67
C ASN A 48 -21.39 2.30 31.35
N LEU A 49 -20.80 3.09 30.46
CA LEU A 49 -19.42 2.94 30.02
C LEU A 49 -18.50 3.96 30.71
N ASP A 50 -17.22 3.64 30.84
CA ASP A 50 -16.18 4.63 31.14
C ASP A 50 -15.80 5.44 29.87
N GLU A 51 -14.83 6.34 30.00
CA GLU A 51 -14.37 7.20 28.91
C GLU A 51 -13.69 6.44 27.75
N ASN A 52 -13.20 5.23 28.01
CA ASN A 52 -12.54 4.35 27.05
C ASN A 52 -13.50 3.32 26.44
N GLY A 53 -14.75 3.25 26.91
CA GLY A 53 -15.78 2.35 26.40
C GLY A 53 -15.89 1.02 27.15
N TRP A 54 -15.28 0.88 28.33
CA TRP A 54 -15.41 -0.30 29.18
C TRP A 54 -16.70 -0.28 30.00
N VAL A 55 -17.31 -1.45 30.19
CA VAL A 55 -18.63 -1.59 30.83
C VAL A 55 -18.47 -1.60 32.35
N LYS A 56 -18.91 -0.50 32.99
CA LYS A 56 -18.75 -0.30 34.43
C LYS A 56 -19.74 -1.11 35.27
N SER A 57 -20.93 -1.35 34.74
CA SER A 57 -21.99 -2.06 35.47
C SER A 57 -23.03 -2.64 34.52
N LEU A 58 -23.62 -3.76 34.94
CA LEU A 58 -24.81 -4.36 34.32
C LEU A 58 -26.06 -4.12 35.20
N PRO A 59 -27.28 -4.14 34.62
CA PRO A 59 -28.52 -4.07 35.39
C PRO A 59 -28.64 -5.29 36.30
N LYS A 60 -29.35 -5.15 37.43
CA LYS A 60 -29.62 -6.33 38.28
C LYS A 60 -30.68 -7.21 37.61
N SER A 61 -30.64 -8.50 37.94
CA SER A 61 -31.59 -9.49 37.44
C SER A 61 -33.04 -9.03 37.63
N GLY A 62 -33.79 -8.93 36.54
CA GLY A 62 -35.21 -8.54 36.53
C GLY A 62 -35.48 -7.04 36.51
N GLU A 63 -34.45 -6.17 36.60
CA GLU A 63 -34.59 -4.72 36.48
C GLU A 63 -34.54 -4.23 35.01
N SER A 64 -34.12 -5.10 34.09
CA SER A 64 -34.06 -4.82 32.66
C SER A 64 -34.29 -6.10 31.85
N ASN A 65 -34.51 -5.95 30.54
CA ASN A 65 -34.62 -7.05 29.59
C ASN A 65 -33.26 -7.51 29.02
N TYR A 66 -32.15 -6.98 29.51
CA TYR A 66 -30.81 -7.54 29.33
C TYR A 66 -30.14 -7.79 30.68
N ASP A 67 -29.21 -8.76 30.71
CA ASP A 67 -28.40 -9.13 31.86
C ASP A 67 -26.91 -9.32 31.49
N SER A 68 -26.56 -9.06 30.23
CA SER A 68 -25.20 -9.19 29.70
C SER A 68 -24.98 -8.22 28.54
N VAL A 69 -23.72 -8.06 28.14
CA VAL A 69 -23.37 -7.39 26.88
C VAL A 69 -22.46 -8.30 26.05
N GLN A 70 -22.66 -8.29 24.74
CA GLN A 70 -21.89 -9.06 23.76
C GLN A 70 -20.99 -8.12 22.95
N THR A 71 -19.78 -8.56 22.64
CA THR A 71 -19.02 -8.05 21.50
C THR A 71 -18.69 -9.18 20.52
N LEU A 72 -18.61 -8.84 19.24
CA LEU A 72 -18.23 -9.74 18.16
C LEU A 72 -16.81 -9.39 17.70
N VAL A 73 -16.05 -10.42 17.37
CA VAL A 73 -14.68 -10.29 16.84
C VAL A 73 -14.51 -11.23 15.65
N ASP A 74 -13.85 -10.77 14.59
CA ASP A 74 -13.54 -11.54 13.37
C ASP A 74 -14.74 -12.25 12.71
N LEU A 75 -15.92 -11.63 12.71
CA LEU A 75 -17.11 -12.05 11.95
C LEU A 75 -16.94 -11.77 10.44
N ILE A 76 -15.95 -12.41 9.82
CA ILE A 76 -15.63 -12.19 8.41
C ILE A 76 -16.48 -13.11 7.55
N SER A 77 -17.17 -12.54 6.55
CA SER A 77 -18.09 -13.26 5.67
C SER A 77 -17.42 -14.46 4.98
N ALA A 78 -18.16 -15.56 4.84
CA ALA A 78 -17.72 -16.66 4.00
C ALA A 78 -17.84 -16.25 2.53
N THR A 79 -16.73 -15.95 1.89
CA THR A 79 -16.70 -15.77 0.44
C THR A 79 -16.51 -17.12 -0.24
N PRO A 80 -17.21 -17.40 -1.35
CA PRO A 80 -16.95 -18.58 -2.16
C PRO A 80 -15.46 -18.69 -2.52
N GLY A 81 -14.81 -19.73 -1.98
CA GLY A 81 -13.42 -20.09 -2.28
C GLY A 81 -12.40 -19.80 -1.17
N VAL A 82 -12.74 -19.04 -0.12
CA VAL A 82 -11.83 -18.73 0.99
C VAL A 82 -12.15 -19.63 2.18
N LYS A 83 -11.18 -20.45 2.63
CA LYS A 83 -11.39 -21.43 3.72
C LYS A 83 -10.98 -20.93 5.11
N GLU A 84 -10.25 -19.83 5.24
CA GLU A 84 -9.72 -19.37 6.54
C GLU A 84 -9.61 -17.84 6.55
N ASN A 85 -10.54 -17.18 7.24
CA ASN A 85 -10.60 -15.72 7.27
C ASN A 85 -9.76 -15.09 8.40
N TYR A 86 -9.35 -15.87 9.41
CA TYR A 86 -8.47 -15.48 10.52
C TYR A 86 -7.82 -16.73 11.13
N PRO A 87 -6.71 -16.61 11.91
CA PRO A 87 -5.95 -17.77 12.39
C PRO A 87 -6.73 -18.67 13.36
N SER A 88 -6.54 -19.99 13.24
CA SER A 88 -7.04 -20.97 14.21
C SER A 88 -6.04 -21.19 15.35
N GLY A 89 -6.49 -21.82 16.44
CA GLY A 89 -5.62 -22.26 17.53
C GLY A 89 -5.97 -21.63 18.87
N LYS A 90 -4.98 -21.60 19.78
CA LYS A 90 -5.16 -21.04 21.13
C LYS A 90 -4.96 -19.53 21.14
N TYR A 91 -5.91 -18.85 21.77
CA TYR A 91 -5.85 -17.43 22.07
C TYR A 91 -5.91 -17.22 23.57
N VAL A 92 -5.35 -16.10 24.03
CA VAL A 92 -5.49 -15.65 25.42
C VAL A 92 -6.36 -14.40 25.44
N VAL A 93 -7.26 -14.36 26.42
CA VAL A 93 -8.07 -13.19 26.74
C VAL A 93 -7.57 -12.64 28.07
N LEU A 94 -6.83 -11.54 27.99
CA LEU A 94 -6.27 -10.85 29.16
C LEU A 94 -7.24 -9.76 29.58
N TYR A 95 -7.41 -9.55 30.88
CA TYR A 95 -8.29 -8.51 31.40
C TYR A 95 -7.93 -8.12 32.83
N ASP A 96 -8.21 -6.88 33.18
CA ASP A 96 -8.16 -6.37 34.55
C ASP A 96 -9.58 -6.31 35.14
N GLY A 97 -9.68 -6.41 36.47
CA GLY A 97 -10.93 -6.23 37.20
C GLY A 97 -11.61 -7.52 37.67
N GLU A 98 -12.78 -7.36 38.30
CA GLU A 98 -13.61 -8.46 38.78
C GLU A 98 -14.86 -8.61 37.92
N GLY A 99 -15.13 -9.82 37.44
CA GLY A 99 -16.29 -10.12 36.62
C GLY A 99 -16.19 -11.49 35.97
N LYS A 100 -17.03 -11.72 34.95
CA LYS A 100 -17.09 -12.97 34.21
C LYS A 100 -17.27 -12.72 32.72
N LEU A 101 -16.35 -13.29 31.94
CA LEU A 101 -16.45 -13.40 30.49
C LEU A 101 -16.92 -14.80 30.10
N GLU A 102 -17.77 -14.87 29.08
CA GLU A 102 -18.24 -16.11 28.45
C GLU A 102 -17.91 -16.06 26.96
N TYR A 103 -17.68 -17.23 26.36
CA TYR A 103 -17.18 -17.35 24.99
C TYR A 103 -18.04 -18.30 24.16
N GLY A 104 -18.12 -18.05 22.86
CA GLY A 104 -18.92 -18.86 21.95
C GLY A 104 -18.70 -18.51 20.49
N ALA A 105 -19.62 -18.98 19.64
CA ALA A 105 -19.42 -19.08 18.20
C ALA A 105 -18.16 -19.91 17.91
N ASP A 106 -17.10 -19.30 17.38
CA ASP A 106 -15.86 -20.00 17.02
C ASP A 106 -14.88 -20.15 18.20
N ALA A 107 -15.19 -19.56 19.36
CA ALA A 107 -14.37 -19.60 20.57
C ALA A 107 -14.94 -20.56 21.64
N LYS A 108 -14.06 -21.33 22.28
CA LYS A 108 -14.41 -22.19 23.42
C LYS A 108 -13.40 -22.03 24.56
N LEU A 109 -13.89 -21.79 25.77
CA LEU A 109 -13.05 -21.66 26.97
C LEU A 109 -12.35 -22.97 27.34
N ASP A 110 -11.03 -22.90 27.51
CA ASP A 110 -10.20 -23.92 28.15
C ASP A 110 -10.04 -23.57 29.63
N THR A 111 -10.96 -24.10 30.45
CA THR A 111 -10.98 -23.83 31.89
C THR A 111 -9.76 -24.37 32.63
N ALA A 112 -9.07 -25.38 32.08
CA ALA A 112 -7.90 -25.97 32.72
C ALA A 112 -6.66 -25.10 32.54
N ALA A 113 -6.56 -24.38 31.41
CA ALA A 113 -5.45 -23.46 31.13
C ALA A 113 -5.71 -22.01 31.60
N SER A 114 -6.96 -21.69 31.97
CA SER A 114 -7.38 -20.35 32.40
C SER A 114 -7.09 -20.07 33.88
N LYS A 115 -6.86 -18.80 34.22
CA LYS A 115 -6.66 -18.30 35.59
C LYS A 115 -7.22 -16.87 35.71
N PRO A 116 -7.48 -16.34 36.92
CA PRO A 116 -7.99 -14.97 37.07
C PRO A 116 -7.14 -13.95 36.28
N GLY A 117 -7.80 -13.14 35.45
CA GLY A 117 -7.17 -12.13 34.59
C GLY A 117 -6.57 -12.64 33.28
N ARG A 118 -6.65 -13.96 33.02
CA ARG A 118 -6.16 -14.60 31.79
C ARG A 118 -6.97 -15.86 31.49
N ASP A 119 -7.91 -15.73 30.57
CA ASP A 119 -8.60 -16.88 30.01
C ASP A 119 -7.84 -17.41 28.79
N VAL A 120 -7.91 -18.71 28.56
CA VAL A 120 -7.41 -19.36 27.34
C VAL A 120 -8.62 -19.89 26.59
N ILE A 121 -8.70 -19.58 25.30
CA ILE A 121 -9.77 -20.06 24.43
C ILE A 121 -9.18 -20.83 23.24
N ASP A 122 -9.83 -21.93 22.87
CA ASP A 122 -9.57 -22.64 21.62
C ASP A 122 -10.48 -22.06 20.54
N VAL A 123 -9.88 -21.62 19.42
CA VAL A 123 -10.56 -20.95 18.31
C VAL A 123 -10.55 -21.83 17.06
N THR A 124 -11.74 -22.10 16.52
CA THR A 124 -11.93 -22.82 15.25
C THR A 124 -12.67 -21.90 14.26
N PRO A 125 -11.95 -21.19 13.38
CA PRO A 125 -12.52 -20.14 12.53
C PRO A 125 -13.66 -20.62 11.63
N SER A 126 -14.71 -19.81 11.55
CA SER A 126 -15.81 -19.93 10.60
C SER A 126 -16.36 -18.54 10.25
N SER A 127 -17.44 -18.48 9.47
CA SER A 127 -18.11 -17.20 9.17
C SER A 127 -18.93 -16.64 10.34
N LYS A 128 -18.85 -17.27 11.52
CA LYS A 128 -19.58 -16.87 12.73
C LYS A 128 -18.73 -16.00 13.66
N GLY A 129 -17.42 -15.92 13.41
CA GLY A 129 -16.49 -15.16 14.23
C GLY A 129 -16.49 -15.64 15.69
N MET A 130 -15.89 -14.85 16.55
CA MET A 130 -15.88 -15.06 17.99
C MET A 130 -16.93 -14.18 18.66
N SER A 131 -17.59 -14.74 19.67
CA SER A 131 -18.48 -13.99 20.55
C SER A 131 -17.91 -13.97 21.96
N ILE A 132 -17.80 -12.77 22.53
CA ILE A 132 -17.39 -12.56 23.92
C ILE A 132 -18.54 -11.87 24.64
N TRP A 133 -19.06 -12.49 25.68
CA TRP A 133 -20.08 -11.91 26.56
C TRP A 133 -19.47 -11.52 27.89
N LEU A 134 -19.77 -10.32 28.34
CA LEU A 134 -19.57 -9.90 29.72
C LEU A 134 -20.89 -10.12 30.46
N THR A 135 -20.89 -11.09 31.37
CA THR A 135 -22.08 -11.51 32.14
C THR A 135 -22.03 -11.04 33.60
N GLU A 136 -20.85 -10.71 34.11
CA GLU A 136 -20.66 -10.05 35.40
C GLU A 136 -19.52 -9.02 35.28
N THR A 137 -19.67 -7.86 35.91
CA THR A 137 -18.62 -6.84 36.04
C THR A 137 -18.83 -6.04 37.32
N ASP A 138 -17.77 -5.81 38.09
CA ASP A 138 -17.79 -5.23 39.44
C ASP A 138 -18.92 -5.81 40.34
N PRO A 139 -19.02 -7.14 40.51
CA PRO A 139 -20.13 -7.77 41.22
C PRO A 139 -20.22 -7.35 42.69
N LYS A 140 -19.14 -6.81 43.26
CA LYS A 140 -19.07 -6.31 44.64
C LYS A 140 -19.33 -4.80 44.77
N GLY A 141 -19.50 -4.07 43.66
CA GLY A 141 -19.73 -2.62 43.67
C GLY A 141 -18.56 -1.80 44.23
N THR A 142 -17.34 -2.29 44.02
CA THR A 142 -16.10 -1.68 44.51
C THR A 142 -15.50 -0.64 43.56
N GLY A 143 -16.02 -0.57 42.33
CA GLY A 143 -15.44 0.17 41.22
C GLY A 143 -14.39 -0.62 40.42
N ASN A 144 -14.14 -1.90 40.75
CA ASN A 144 -13.17 -2.74 40.04
C ASN A 144 -13.83 -3.54 38.90
N TYR A 145 -14.43 -2.84 37.94
CA TYR A 145 -15.08 -3.43 36.76
C TYR A 145 -14.06 -3.99 35.76
N LEU A 146 -14.52 -4.94 34.94
CA LEU A 146 -13.73 -5.53 33.85
C LEU A 146 -13.34 -4.47 32.81
N ARG A 147 -12.06 -4.42 32.48
CA ARG A 147 -11.45 -3.46 31.54
C ARG A 147 -10.13 -3.99 31.01
N ASP A 148 -9.52 -3.25 30.09
CA ASP A 148 -8.23 -3.60 29.46
C ASP A 148 -8.24 -5.03 28.89
N ILE A 149 -9.35 -5.35 28.20
CA ILE A 149 -9.56 -6.64 27.57
C ILE A 149 -8.75 -6.71 26.29
N HIS A 150 -7.92 -7.74 26.16
CA HIS A 150 -7.12 -8.04 24.97
C HIS A 150 -7.42 -9.44 24.48
N LEU A 151 -7.44 -9.65 23.17
CA LEU A 151 -7.60 -10.95 22.53
C LEU A 151 -6.43 -11.18 21.58
N VAL A 152 -5.49 -12.03 21.97
CA VAL A 152 -4.24 -12.23 21.22
C VAL A 152 -3.94 -13.72 21.05
N PRO A 153 -3.28 -14.14 19.96
CA PRO A 153 -2.77 -15.50 19.84
C PRO A 153 -1.89 -15.85 21.04
N GLU A 154 -2.02 -17.06 21.60
CA GLU A 154 -1.29 -17.45 22.82
C GLU A 154 0.24 -17.35 22.65
N ALA A 155 0.74 -17.64 21.45
CA ALA A 155 2.16 -17.52 21.11
C ALA A 155 2.70 -16.09 21.24
N GLU A 156 1.81 -15.08 21.14
CA GLU A 156 2.15 -13.66 21.08
C GLU A 156 1.81 -12.91 22.37
N GLU A 157 1.39 -13.61 23.43
CA GLU A 157 1.03 -13.04 24.74
C GLU A 157 2.14 -12.14 25.33
N LYS A 158 3.42 -12.43 25.02
CA LYS A 158 4.56 -11.64 25.52
C LYS A 158 4.86 -10.40 24.67
N ASN A 159 4.40 -10.36 23.43
CA ASN A 159 4.81 -9.38 22.43
C ASN A 159 3.70 -8.37 22.09
N TYR A 160 2.43 -8.67 22.36
CA TYR A 160 1.31 -7.86 21.88
C TYR A 160 1.33 -6.38 22.29
N LYS A 161 1.98 -6.04 23.40
CA LYS A 161 2.15 -4.64 23.84
C LYS A 161 3.17 -3.86 23.01
N THR A 162 4.18 -4.54 22.46
CA THR A 162 5.24 -3.94 21.63
C THR A 162 4.99 -4.13 20.13
N GLN A 163 4.21 -5.15 19.79
CA GLN A 163 3.83 -5.50 18.44
C GLN A 163 2.34 -5.23 18.25
N VAL A 164 2.04 -3.97 17.90
CA VAL A 164 0.66 -3.49 17.69
C VAL A 164 0.02 -4.19 16.49
N PHE A 165 0.78 -4.32 15.40
CA PHE A 165 0.29 -4.82 14.12
C PHE A 165 0.52 -6.31 13.92
N ASN A 166 -0.39 -6.91 13.17
CA ASN A 166 -0.20 -8.22 12.56
C ASN A 166 0.94 -8.13 11.52
N PRO A 167 2.04 -8.90 11.67
CA PRO A 167 3.16 -8.85 10.72
C PRO A 167 2.77 -9.16 9.29
N THR A 168 1.82 -10.09 9.08
CA THR A 168 1.33 -10.42 7.74
C THR A 168 0.70 -9.19 7.08
N PHE A 169 -0.07 -8.40 7.83
CA PHE A 169 -0.66 -7.17 7.32
C PHE A 169 0.40 -6.11 6.99
N VAL A 170 1.42 -5.93 7.85
CA VAL A 170 2.52 -5.00 7.58
C VAL A 170 3.24 -5.37 6.28
N ASN A 171 3.54 -6.64 6.08
CA ASN A 171 4.18 -7.14 4.84
C ASN A 171 3.31 -6.99 3.57
N LYS A 172 2.01 -6.75 3.72
CA LYS A 172 1.10 -6.45 2.59
C LYS A 172 1.00 -4.96 2.29
N THR A 173 1.51 -4.11 3.18
CA THR A 173 1.40 -2.66 3.07
C THR A 173 2.75 -1.95 2.98
N ASP A 174 3.86 -2.67 3.18
CA ASP A 174 5.24 -2.14 3.21
C ASP A 174 5.77 -1.63 1.86
N ASN A 175 5.25 -2.14 0.74
CA ASN A 175 5.71 -1.76 -0.60
C ASN A 175 4.98 -0.54 -1.19
N PHE A 176 3.97 0.01 -0.52
CA PHE A 176 3.26 1.20 -1.00
C PHE A 176 3.99 2.49 -0.60
N SER A 177 4.00 3.49 -1.48
CA SER A 177 4.61 4.79 -1.21
C SER A 177 3.84 5.62 -0.20
N THR A 178 2.53 5.42 -0.14
CA THR A 178 1.60 6.17 0.71
C THR A 178 0.53 5.26 1.30
N LEU A 179 0.22 5.45 2.57
CA LEU A 179 -0.94 4.85 3.22
C LEU A 179 -1.95 5.95 3.54
N ARG A 180 -3.12 5.87 2.90
CA ARG A 180 -4.21 6.82 3.15
C ARG A 180 -5.19 6.25 4.16
N PHE A 181 -5.41 7.02 5.23
CA PHE A 181 -6.09 6.56 6.45
C PHE A 181 -7.56 6.98 6.52
N MET A 182 -8.19 7.35 5.40
CA MET A 182 -9.55 7.93 5.37
C MET A 182 -10.59 7.09 6.13
N ASP A 183 -10.65 5.78 5.88
CA ASP A 183 -11.59 4.89 6.56
C ASP A 183 -11.16 4.56 7.99
N TRP A 184 -9.84 4.43 8.23
CA TRP A 184 -9.31 4.27 9.59
C TRP A 184 -9.67 5.45 10.48
N MET A 185 -9.70 6.67 9.95
CA MET A 185 -10.08 7.88 10.67
C MET A 185 -11.60 8.04 10.85
N GLY A 186 -12.41 7.23 10.15
CA GLY A 186 -13.86 7.41 10.12
C GLY A 186 -14.27 8.78 9.56
N THR A 187 -13.60 9.24 8.50
CA THR A 187 -13.72 10.61 7.99
C THR A 187 -15.09 10.92 7.41
N ASN A 188 -15.67 9.99 6.65
CA ASN A 188 -16.98 10.19 6.03
C ASN A 188 -18.07 10.33 7.10
N ASN A 189 -18.84 11.42 7.03
CA ASN A 189 -19.88 11.76 8.02
C ASN A 189 -19.38 11.92 9.47
N SER A 190 -18.07 12.09 9.67
CA SER A 190 -17.44 12.20 10.98
C SER A 190 -18.10 13.25 11.88
N LYS A 191 -18.23 12.94 13.17
CA LYS A 191 -18.69 13.89 14.20
C LYS A 191 -17.56 14.39 15.08
N GLN A 192 -16.31 14.06 14.74
CA GLN A 192 -15.15 14.56 15.46
C GLN A 192 -14.98 16.06 15.20
N SER A 193 -14.79 16.81 16.29
CA SER A 193 -14.66 18.27 16.26
C SER A 193 -13.52 18.76 17.16
N ASP A 194 -13.64 18.53 18.48
CA ASP A 194 -12.66 18.97 19.48
C ASP A 194 -11.62 17.87 19.76
N TRP A 195 -10.37 18.28 20.05
CA TRP A 195 -9.26 17.35 20.32
C TRP A 195 -9.57 16.35 21.43
N LYS A 196 -10.24 16.80 22.50
CA LYS A 196 -10.65 15.95 23.64
C LYS A 196 -11.58 14.79 23.25
N ASN A 197 -12.23 14.86 22.09
CA ASN A 197 -13.22 13.86 21.65
C ASN A 197 -12.63 12.79 20.73
N ARG A 198 -11.34 12.91 20.37
CA ARG A 198 -10.64 12.00 19.45
C ARG A 198 -10.57 10.55 19.98
N PRO A 199 -10.27 9.56 19.12
CA PRO A 199 -9.84 8.24 19.59
C PRO A 199 -8.44 8.31 20.23
N THR A 200 -8.22 7.49 21.26
CA THR A 200 -6.94 7.35 21.97
C THR A 200 -6.49 5.89 21.99
N VAL A 201 -5.20 5.64 22.22
CA VAL A 201 -4.67 4.26 22.30
C VAL A 201 -5.30 3.44 23.43
N ASP A 202 -5.82 4.12 24.46
CA ASP A 202 -6.51 3.53 25.63
C ASP A 202 -7.97 3.18 25.34
N SER A 203 -8.51 3.58 24.19
CA SER A 203 -9.86 3.18 23.78
C SER A 203 -9.96 1.65 23.73
N SER A 204 -11.08 1.13 24.25
CA SER A 204 -11.36 -0.31 24.34
C SER A 204 -11.14 -1.04 23.02
N ASN A 205 -11.64 -0.44 21.93
CA ASN A 205 -11.33 -0.82 20.55
C ASN A 205 -11.33 0.43 19.65
N TYR A 206 -10.87 0.30 18.41
CA TYR A 206 -10.76 1.44 17.48
C TYR A 206 -12.02 1.68 16.65
N ILE A 207 -13.07 0.88 16.84
CA ILE A 207 -14.41 1.10 16.28
C ILE A 207 -15.30 1.86 17.28
N TYR A 208 -14.84 2.00 18.53
CA TYR A 208 -15.62 2.55 19.62
C TYR A 208 -16.15 3.94 19.29
N SER A 209 -17.46 4.10 19.44
CA SER A 209 -18.20 5.33 19.11
C SER A 209 -17.98 5.85 17.68
N ASN A 210 -17.55 4.99 16.75
CA ASN A 210 -17.18 5.34 15.37
C ASN A 210 -16.14 6.47 15.29
N LYS A 211 -15.19 6.50 16.25
CA LYS A 211 -14.14 7.51 16.31
C LYS A 211 -12.91 7.18 15.45
N GLY A 212 -12.74 5.93 15.03
CA GLY A 212 -11.61 5.50 14.21
C GLY A 212 -10.33 5.23 15.01
N VAL A 213 -9.24 4.98 14.28
CA VAL A 213 -7.92 4.60 14.77
C VAL A 213 -7.17 5.85 15.27
N PRO A 214 -6.50 5.80 16.44
CA PRO A 214 -5.70 6.92 16.95
C PRO A 214 -4.55 7.32 16.02
N VAL A 215 -4.23 8.61 15.99
CA VAL A 215 -3.12 9.17 15.20
C VAL A 215 -1.77 8.53 15.56
N GLU A 216 -1.58 8.18 16.83
CA GLU A 216 -0.36 7.51 17.27
C GLU A 216 -0.16 6.15 16.61
N VAL A 217 -1.25 5.42 16.35
CA VAL A 217 -1.23 4.10 15.71
C VAL A 217 -1.00 4.26 14.21
N MET A 218 -1.68 5.22 13.56
CA MET A 218 -1.49 5.49 12.12
C MET A 218 -0.03 5.89 11.80
N VAL A 219 0.57 6.75 12.65
CA VAL A 219 1.98 7.14 12.51
C VAL A 219 2.93 5.96 12.77
N ASP A 220 2.63 5.08 13.72
CA ASP A 220 3.43 3.86 13.95
C ASP A 220 3.42 2.94 12.72
N LEU A 221 2.27 2.76 12.06
CA LEU A 221 2.20 1.97 10.83
C LEU A 221 3.06 2.59 9.72
N ALA A 222 2.89 3.89 9.46
CA ALA A 222 3.66 4.61 8.45
C ALA A 222 5.17 4.52 8.69
N ASN A 223 5.61 4.63 9.95
CA ASN A 223 7.02 4.47 10.31
C ASN A 223 7.56 3.06 10.06
N ARG A 224 6.75 2.02 10.27
CA ARG A 224 7.14 0.62 10.07
C ARG A 224 7.20 0.24 8.61
N THR A 225 6.28 0.76 7.79
CA THR A 225 6.25 0.50 6.35
C THR A 225 7.18 1.43 5.56
N GLY A 226 7.54 2.59 6.12
CA GLY A 226 8.27 3.62 5.38
C GLY A 226 7.38 4.37 4.37
N ALA A 227 6.06 4.22 4.46
CA ALA A 227 5.11 4.89 3.59
C ALA A 227 4.74 6.27 4.14
N ASN A 228 4.51 7.24 3.25
CA ASN A 228 3.99 8.54 3.63
C ASN A 228 2.56 8.39 4.15
N PRO A 229 2.19 8.92 5.32
CA PRO A 229 0.81 8.92 5.74
C PRO A 229 0.00 10.02 5.01
N TRP A 230 -1.20 9.67 4.57
CA TRP A 230 -2.21 10.62 4.09
C TRP A 230 -3.39 10.66 5.06
N PHE A 231 -3.59 11.82 5.66
CA PHE A 231 -4.62 12.07 6.66
C PHE A 231 -5.76 12.94 6.12
N ASN A 232 -7.00 12.55 6.41
CA ASN A 232 -8.18 13.33 6.09
C ASN A 232 -8.75 13.97 7.35
N MET A 233 -8.59 15.28 7.51
CA MET A 233 -9.09 15.98 8.70
C MET A 233 -10.62 15.91 8.75
N PRO A 234 -11.25 15.62 9.91
CA PRO A 234 -12.70 15.65 10.04
C PRO A 234 -13.26 17.02 9.64
N HIS A 235 -14.37 17.04 8.92
CA HIS A 235 -14.95 18.30 8.42
C HIS A 235 -15.37 19.28 9.53
N GLN A 236 -15.64 18.79 10.74
CA GLN A 236 -15.97 19.62 11.90
C GLN A 236 -14.76 19.92 12.82
N ALA A 237 -13.56 19.49 12.43
CA ALA A 237 -12.36 19.67 13.24
C ALA A 237 -12.07 21.15 13.50
N SER A 238 -11.93 21.49 14.78
CA SER A 238 -11.49 22.82 15.20
C SER A 238 -10.01 23.05 14.87
N ASP A 239 -9.56 24.30 14.88
CA ASP A 239 -8.14 24.63 14.67
C ASP A 239 -7.26 23.98 15.74
N GLU A 240 -7.76 23.87 16.98
CA GLU A 240 -7.08 23.17 18.06
C GLU A 240 -6.91 21.67 17.75
N TYR A 241 -7.95 21.03 17.22
CA TYR A 241 -7.87 19.62 16.80
C TYR A 241 -6.77 19.44 15.73
N ILE A 242 -6.82 20.23 14.67
CA ILE A 242 -5.86 20.14 13.55
C ILE A 242 -4.43 20.41 14.06
N ALA A 243 -4.23 21.45 14.86
CA ALA A 243 -2.92 21.81 15.39
C ALA A 243 -2.34 20.73 16.32
N ASN A 244 -3.17 20.12 17.18
CA ASN A 244 -2.70 19.05 18.06
C ASN A 244 -2.46 17.74 17.30
N PHE A 245 -3.27 17.44 16.28
CA PHE A 245 -3.02 16.31 15.38
C PHE A 245 -1.67 16.47 14.67
N ALA A 246 -1.44 17.64 14.05
CA ALA A 246 -0.19 17.96 13.36
C ALA A 246 1.03 17.86 14.28
N LYS A 247 0.93 18.32 15.54
CA LYS A 247 2.01 18.16 16.53
C LYS A 247 2.34 16.70 16.82
N VAL A 248 1.33 15.85 17.03
CA VAL A 248 1.57 14.42 17.28
C VAL A 248 2.27 13.77 16.08
N VAL A 249 1.85 14.10 14.86
CA VAL A 249 2.51 13.62 13.64
C VAL A 249 3.95 14.15 13.57
N LYS A 250 4.16 15.45 13.79
CA LYS A 250 5.50 16.06 13.76
C LYS A 250 6.48 15.41 14.75
N GLU A 251 6.00 15.09 15.96
CA GLU A 251 6.81 14.50 17.03
C GLU A 251 7.15 13.03 16.78
N LYS A 252 6.27 12.27 16.12
CA LYS A 252 6.37 10.80 16.02
C LYS A 252 6.72 10.28 14.62
N LEU A 253 6.42 11.03 13.56
CA LEU A 253 6.66 10.58 12.19
C LEU A 253 8.14 10.65 11.85
N ASN A 254 8.66 9.57 11.28
CA ASN A 254 10.02 9.45 10.78
C ASN A 254 10.39 10.69 9.93
N PRO A 255 11.50 11.38 10.23
CA PRO A 255 11.86 12.63 9.59
C PRO A 255 12.04 12.57 8.06
N ASN A 256 12.24 11.37 7.50
CA ASN A 256 12.37 11.17 6.05
C ASN A 256 11.01 11.06 5.33
N LEU A 257 9.90 10.95 6.06
CA LEU A 257 8.56 10.82 5.49
C LEU A 257 7.84 12.17 5.44
N LYS A 258 7.01 12.33 4.41
CA LYS A 258 6.08 13.45 4.23
C LYS A 258 4.71 13.12 4.82
N ALA A 259 3.94 14.13 5.19
CA ALA A 259 2.55 14.00 5.62
C ALA A 259 1.62 14.67 4.59
N TYR A 260 0.80 13.88 3.91
CA TYR A 260 -0.26 14.38 3.05
C TYR A 260 -1.49 14.72 3.90
N VAL A 261 -2.03 15.91 3.72
CA VAL A 261 -3.13 16.42 4.57
C VAL A 261 -4.24 16.97 3.71
N GLU A 262 -5.43 16.39 3.85
CA GLU A 262 -6.62 16.72 3.07
C GLU A 262 -7.76 17.15 3.98
N TYR A 263 -8.46 18.23 3.62
CA TYR A 263 -9.64 18.64 4.37
C TYR A 263 -10.85 17.77 4.00
N SER A 264 -11.17 16.83 4.88
CA SER A 264 -12.21 15.81 4.73
C SER A 264 -12.04 14.96 3.46
N ASN A 265 -13.10 14.24 3.06
CA ASN A 265 -13.12 13.37 1.88
C ASN A 265 -14.28 13.80 0.97
N GLU A 266 -14.03 13.95 -0.32
CA GLU A 266 -15.05 14.27 -1.34
C GLU A 266 -16.05 15.35 -0.91
N VAL A 267 -15.58 16.51 -0.45
CA VAL A 267 -16.47 17.61 -0.05
C VAL A 267 -17.38 18.06 -1.21
N TRP A 268 -17.01 17.76 -2.46
CA TRP A 268 -17.82 17.97 -3.65
C TRP A 268 -19.03 17.04 -3.76
N ASN A 269 -19.05 15.91 -3.05
CA ASN A 269 -20.06 14.88 -3.17
C ASN A 269 -21.25 15.16 -2.22
N GLY A 270 -22.36 15.59 -2.80
CA GLY A 270 -23.59 15.95 -2.08
C GLY A 270 -24.26 14.80 -1.32
N ALA A 271 -23.81 13.54 -1.47
CA ALA A 271 -24.30 12.42 -0.68
C ALA A 271 -23.77 12.41 0.75
N PHE A 272 -22.68 13.13 1.04
CA PHE A 272 -22.01 13.07 2.34
C PHE A 272 -22.23 14.29 3.24
N GLY A 273 -22.31 14.03 4.56
CA GLY A 273 -22.47 15.02 5.63
C GLY A 273 -21.45 16.16 5.60
N GLN A 274 -20.22 15.88 5.18
CA GLN A 274 -19.18 16.91 5.02
C GLN A 274 -19.53 17.95 3.95
N HIS A 275 -20.24 17.58 2.88
CA HIS A 275 -20.70 18.53 1.87
C HIS A 275 -21.74 19.47 2.45
N GLN A 276 -22.74 18.94 3.16
CA GLN A 276 -23.75 19.77 3.81
C GLN A 276 -23.13 20.71 4.83
N TRP A 277 -22.17 20.23 5.63
CA TRP A 277 -21.43 21.08 6.54
C TRP A 277 -20.67 22.20 5.82
N ALA A 278 -19.94 21.89 4.76
CA ALA A 278 -19.22 22.88 3.99
C ALA A 278 -20.17 23.91 3.36
N GLN A 279 -21.34 23.47 2.88
CA GLN A 279 -22.39 24.35 2.37
C GLN A 279 -22.88 25.32 3.46
N ASP A 280 -23.15 24.83 4.66
CA ASP A 280 -23.61 25.64 5.79
C ASP A 280 -22.55 26.65 6.24
N GLN A 281 -21.27 26.27 6.27
CA GLN A 281 -20.18 27.20 6.60
C GLN A 281 -19.94 28.22 5.48
N GLY A 282 -20.05 27.80 4.22
CA GLY A 282 -19.92 28.67 3.06
C GLY A 282 -21.00 29.76 3.03
N GLN A 283 -22.24 29.41 3.38
CA GLN A 283 -23.34 30.38 3.48
C GLN A 283 -23.10 31.44 4.56
N LYS A 284 -22.40 31.12 5.65
CA LYS A 284 -22.00 32.10 6.67
C LYS A 284 -20.95 33.09 6.16
N LEU A 285 -20.34 32.81 5.02
CA LEU A 285 -19.38 33.65 4.31
C LEU A 285 -20.00 34.31 3.06
N ASP A 286 -21.34 34.33 2.94
CA ASP A 286 -22.05 34.79 1.75
C ASP A 286 -21.68 34.02 0.46
N GLY A 287 -21.23 32.77 0.60
CA GLY A 287 -20.81 31.89 -0.49
C GLY A 287 -21.47 30.51 -0.44
N ASP A 288 -20.77 29.51 -0.97
CA ASP A 288 -21.23 28.11 -0.98
C ASP A 288 -20.15 27.14 -0.49
N TRP A 289 -20.42 25.84 -0.58
CA TRP A 289 -19.50 24.80 -0.13
C TRP A 289 -18.08 24.92 -0.72
N LYS A 290 -17.93 25.45 -1.95
CA LYS A 290 -16.62 25.65 -2.60
C LYS A 290 -15.83 26.75 -1.88
N ASP A 291 -16.49 27.82 -1.45
CA ASP A 291 -15.85 28.90 -0.70
C ASP A 291 -15.30 28.40 0.63
N TRP A 292 -16.09 27.60 1.35
CA TRP A 292 -15.62 26.98 2.58
C TRP A 292 -14.53 25.95 2.35
N HIS A 293 -14.72 25.01 1.41
CA HIS A 293 -13.77 23.93 1.13
C HIS A 293 -12.39 24.48 0.75
N SER A 294 -12.35 25.44 -0.16
CA SER A 294 -11.11 26.08 -0.63
C SER A 294 -10.41 26.82 0.52
N ARG A 295 -11.16 27.66 1.25
CA ARG A 295 -10.63 28.42 2.39
C ARG A 295 -10.14 27.50 3.52
N ARG A 296 -10.90 26.45 3.83
CA ARG A 296 -10.59 25.57 4.97
C ARG A 296 -9.42 24.64 4.67
N THR A 297 -9.24 24.25 3.41
CA THR A 297 -8.03 23.54 2.96
C THR A 297 -6.79 24.40 3.18
N GLU A 298 -6.84 25.68 2.78
CA GLU A 298 -5.73 26.63 3.02
C GLU A 298 -5.43 26.82 4.51
N GLN A 299 -6.46 27.09 5.32
CA GLN A 299 -6.29 27.25 6.77
C GLN A 299 -5.72 26.00 7.45
N MET A 300 -6.08 24.81 6.96
CA MET A 300 -5.50 23.57 7.44
C MET A 300 -4.01 23.50 7.11
N GLY A 301 -3.62 23.79 5.87
CA GLY A 301 -2.21 23.84 5.45
C GLY A 301 -1.39 24.79 6.32
N ASP A 302 -1.86 26.03 6.52
CA ASP A 302 -1.25 27.01 7.43
C ASP A 302 -1.02 26.46 8.85
N ILE A 303 -2.00 25.77 9.41
CA ILE A 303 -1.92 25.18 10.75
C ILE A 303 -0.84 24.09 10.80
N TRP A 304 -0.78 23.26 9.77
CA TRP A 304 0.20 22.17 9.66
C TRP A 304 1.61 22.71 9.46
N ASP A 305 1.82 23.66 8.56
CA ASP A 305 3.11 24.33 8.33
C ASP A 305 3.62 24.99 9.60
N LYS A 306 2.74 25.68 10.33
CA LYS A 306 3.08 26.27 11.62
C LYS A 306 3.47 25.22 12.67
N ALA A 307 2.82 24.07 12.67
CA ALA A 307 3.15 22.98 13.59
C ALA A 307 4.48 22.30 13.24
N PHE A 308 4.80 22.18 11.94
CA PHE A 308 6.04 21.58 11.45
C PHE A 308 7.23 22.55 11.49
N GLY A 309 6.99 23.86 11.44
CA GLY A 309 8.01 24.88 11.59
C GLY A 309 9.06 24.81 10.47
N GLN A 310 10.32 24.57 10.82
CA GLN A 310 11.42 24.47 9.84
C GLN A 310 11.29 23.25 8.93
N ASP A 311 10.45 22.28 9.30
CA ASP A 311 10.21 21.06 8.55
C ASP A 311 8.92 21.12 7.72
N SER A 312 8.36 22.32 7.47
CA SER A 312 7.10 22.49 6.71
C SER A 312 7.19 21.92 5.30
N ASN A 313 8.38 21.80 4.71
CA ASN A 313 8.62 21.13 3.43
C ASN A 313 8.22 19.64 3.42
N ARG A 314 7.90 19.05 4.58
CA ARG A 314 7.38 17.69 4.72
C ARG A 314 5.86 17.62 4.72
N VAL A 315 5.15 18.75 4.77
CA VAL A 315 3.70 18.80 4.66
C VAL A 315 3.34 18.89 3.18
N VAL A 316 2.36 18.09 2.76
CA VAL A 316 1.76 18.19 1.42
C VAL A 316 0.28 18.50 1.62
N THR A 317 -0.11 19.75 1.43
CA THR A 317 -1.50 20.19 1.55
C THR A 317 -2.27 19.84 0.28
N VAL A 318 -3.32 19.05 0.44
CA VAL A 318 -4.07 18.47 -0.67
C VAL A 318 -5.47 19.07 -0.76
N LEU A 319 -5.81 19.59 -1.95
CA LEU A 319 -7.15 20.05 -2.29
C LEU A 319 -7.90 18.96 -3.07
N GLY A 320 -8.87 18.30 -2.42
CA GLY A 320 -9.73 17.31 -3.07
C GLY A 320 -10.70 17.94 -4.08
N ALA A 321 -10.72 17.38 -5.29
CA ALA A 321 -11.54 17.76 -6.44
C ALA A 321 -12.20 16.53 -7.09
N GLN A 322 -12.93 16.73 -8.19
CA GLN A 322 -13.68 15.66 -8.86
C GLN A 322 -13.10 15.38 -10.26
N ASN A 323 -12.71 14.12 -10.52
CA ASN A 323 -12.06 13.74 -11.79
C ASN A 323 -12.86 14.17 -13.03
N GLY A 324 -14.16 13.84 -13.07
CA GLY A 324 -15.02 14.13 -14.21
C GLY A 324 -15.47 15.59 -14.35
N ASN A 325 -15.00 16.52 -13.51
CA ASN A 325 -15.45 17.91 -13.51
C ASN A 325 -14.27 18.89 -13.46
N LEU A 326 -13.68 19.15 -14.62
CA LEU A 326 -12.55 20.06 -14.79
C LEU A 326 -12.86 21.50 -14.33
N GLN A 327 -14.08 21.98 -14.60
CA GLN A 327 -14.48 23.34 -14.24
C GLN A 327 -14.52 23.53 -12.72
N LEU A 328 -14.92 22.50 -11.97
CA LEU A 328 -14.88 22.55 -10.52
C LEU A 328 -13.46 22.76 -9.99
N THR A 329 -12.47 22.05 -10.54
CA THR A 329 -11.06 22.22 -10.18
C THR A 329 -10.61 23.68 -10.32
N ASP A 330 -10.93 24.31 -11.45
CA ASP A 330 -10.59 25.72 -11.70
C ASP A 330 -11.31 26.66 -10.72
N GLN A 331 -12.59 26.41 -10.41
CA GLN A 331 -13.36 27.19 -9.44
C GLN A 331 -12.79 27.10 -8.01
N LEU A 332 -12.38 25.91 -7.58
CA LEU A 332 -11.78 25.72 -6.26
C LEU A 332 -10.45 26.47 -6.16
N MET A 333 -9.57 26.32 -7.16
CA MET A 333 -8.27 27.00 -7.16
C MET A 333 -8.39 28.52 -7.25
N GLN A 334 -9.34 29.06 -8.02
CA GLN A 334 -9.63 30.49 -8.02
C GLN A 334 -10.03 31.00 -6.62
N LYS A 335 -10.83 30.23 -5.87
CA LYS A 335 -11.24 30.58 -4.51
C LYS A 335 -10.09 30.46 -3.51
N VAL A 336 -9.23 29.44 -3.64
CA VAL A 336 -7.98 29.34 -2.87
C VAL A 336 -7.14 30.60 -3.08
N LYS A 337 -6.82 30.95 -4.34
CA LYS A 337 -5.97 32.12 -4.65
C LYS A 337 -6.62 33.47 -4.30
N ALA A 338 -7.95 33.55 -4.30
CA ALA A 338 -8.67 34.74 -3.83
C ALA A 338 -8.60 34.90 -2.32
N TYR A 339 -8.54 33.80 -1.56
CA TYR A 339 -8.37 33.81 -0.11
C TYR A 339 -6.91 34.06 0.29
N ASP A 340 -5.97 33.29 -0.27
CA ASP A 340 -4.53 33.48 -0.10
C ASP A 340 -3.77 33.36 -1.44
N PRO A 341 -3.22 34.47 -1.98
CA PRO A 341 -2.39 34.44 -3.18
C PRO A 341 -1.13 33.57 -3.04
N ASN A 342 -0.57 33.46 -1.83
CA ASN A 342 0.63 32.68 -1.49
C ASN A 342 0.28 31.30 -0.92
N SER A 343 -0.90 30.78 -1.31
CA SER A 343 -1.48 29.52 -0.83
C SER A 343 -0.49 28.38 -0.55
N THR A 344 -0.72 27.65 0.54
CA THR A 344 -0.01 26.44 0.98
C THR A 344 -0.44 25.18 0.23
N VAL A 345 -1.41 25.22 -0.68
CA VAL A 345 -1.85 24.03 -1.42
C VAL A 345 -0.72 23.55 -2.34
N ASP A 346 -0.31 22.30 -2.18
CA ASP A 346 0.77 21.67 -2.95
C ASP A 346 0.24 20.79 -4.10
N ALA A 347 -0.93 20.17 -3.88
CA ALA A 347 -1.49 19.21 -4.82
C ALA A 347 -3.02 19.31 -4.95
N ILE A 348 -3.50 19.02 -6.16
CA ILE A 348 -4.92 18.80 -6.46
C ILE A 348 -5.14 17.29 -6.51
N ALA A 349 -6.14 16.79 -5.80
CA ALA A 349 -6.44 15.38 -5.76
C ALA A 349 -7.75 15.03 -6.46
N ILE A 350 -7.78 13.93 -7.23
CA ILE A 350 -8.96 13.42 -7.93
C ILE A 350 -9.20 11.93 -7.68
N ALA A 351 -10.41 11.43 -7.98
CA ALA A 351 -10.77 10.02 -7.94
C ALA A 351 -11.16 9.45 -9.32
N PRO A 352 -10.18 9.04 -10.16
CA PRO A 352 -10.46 8.37 -11.41
C PRO A 352 -10.83 6.88 -11.17
N TYR A 353 -12.11 6.54 -11.35
CA TYR A 353 -12.58 5.15 -11.29
C TYR A 353 -12.91 4.60 -12.67
N LEU A 354 -12.58 3.33 -12.88
CA LEU A 354 -13.02 2.51 -14.01
C LEU A 354 -14.32 1.81 -13.63
N GLY A 355 -15.47 2.45 -13.89
CA GLY A 355 -16.74 2.03 -13.32
C GLY A 355 -17.81 1.59 -14.31
N ILE A 356 -18.55 0.53 -13.95
CA ILE A 356 -19.86 0.21 -14.53
C ILE A 356 -20.88 0.47 -13.44
N PHE A 357 -21.51 1.64 -13.50
CA PHE A 357 -22.47 2.09 -12.50
C PHE A 357 -23.86 1.61 -12.90
N VAL A 358 -24.38 0.59 -12.21
CA VAL A 358 -25.64 -0.06 -12.59
C VAL A 358 -26.80 0.43 -11.75
N THR A 359 -27.90 0.84 -12.38
CA THR A 359 -29.12 1.28 -11.70
C THR A 359 -30.38 0.64 -12.31
N PRO A 360 -31.52 0.52 -11.59
CA PRO A 360 -32.72 -0.16 -12.10
C PRO A 360 -33.30 0.44 -13.40
N GLY A 361 -32.96 1.70 -13.70
CA GLY A 361 -33.16 2.33 -15.01
C GLY A 361 -31.90 3.09 -15.44
N LYS A 362 -31.82 3.46 -16.72
CA LYS A 362 -30.70 4.26 -17.24
C LYS A 362 -30.83 5.73 -16.80
N GLN A 363 -29.81 6.27 -16.15
CA GLN A 363 -29.55 7.71 -16.05
C GLN A 363 -28.44 8.08 -17.04
N ASP A 364 -28.24 9.38 -17.31
CA ASP A 364 -27.35 9.85 -18.38
C ASP A 364 -25.92 9.29 -18.32
N TRP A 365 -25.41 8.98 -17.12
CA TRP A 365 -24.06 8.46 -16.89
C TRP A 365 -24.00 7.00 -16.39
N THR A 366 -25.15 6.34 -16.20
CA THR A 366 -25.24 4.96 -15.68
C THR A 366 -25.61 3.94 -16.75
N THR A 367 -25.39 2.67 -16.45
CA THR A 367 -25.83 1.52 -17.26
C THR A 367 -27.12 0.94 -16.66
N ALA A 368 -28.07 0.54 -17.51
CA ALA A 368 -29.32 -0.04 -17.03
C ALA A 368 -29.11 -1.45 -16.46
N GLU A 369 -29.75 -1.76 -15.33
CA GLU A 369 -29.72 -3.08 -14.70
C GLU A 369 -30.10 -4.20 -15.68
N ALA A 370 -31.18 -4.03 -16.44
CA ALA A 370 -31.62 -5.03 -17.42
C ALA A 370 -30.61 -5.29 -18.54
N GLU A 371 -29.80 -4.29 -18.89
CA GLU A 371 -28.74 -4.44 -19.90
C GLU A 371 -27.61 -5.31 -19.34
N VAL A 372 -27.10 -4.99 -18.15
CA VAL A 372 -26.01 -5.75 -17.52
C VAL A 372 -26.46 -7.16 -17.13
N GLU A 373 -27.68 -7.32 -16.62
CA GLU A 373 -28.26 -8.62 -16.34
C GLU A 373 -28.37 -9.48 -17.62
N SER A 374 -28.61 -8.87 -18.78
CA SER A 374 -28.63 -9.61 -20.05
C SER A 374 -27.26 -10.18 -20.43
N TRP A 375 -26.15 -9.51 -20.05
CA TRP A 375 -24.78 -9.99 -20.30
C TRP A 375 -24.50 -11.30 -19.57
N THR A 376 -25.09 -11.51 -18.39
CA THR A 376 -24.91 -12.74 -17.60
C THR A 376 -25.35 -14.02 -18.33
N LYS A 377 -26.13 -13.86 -19.41
CA LYS A 377 -26.66 -14.96 -20.25
C LYS A 377 -25.74 -15.33 -21.42
N GLU A 378 -24.66 -14.58 -21.62
CA GLU A 378 -23.64 -14.91 -22.63
C GLU A 378 -22.91 -16.22 -22.27
N SER A 379 -22.31 -16.87 -23.26
CA SER A 379 -21.69 -18.19 -23.08
C SER A 379 -20.51 -18.20 -22.10
N ASP A 380 -19.86 -17.07 -21.87
CA ASP A 380 -18.77 -16.87 -20.91
C ASP A 380 -19.26 -16.26 -19.58
N GLY A 381 -20.58 -16.18 -19.38
CA GLY A 381 -21.21 -15.57 -18.22
C GLY A 381 -21.19 -14.04 -18.23
N GLY A 382 -20.82 -13.38 -19.34
CA GLY A 382 -20.86 -11.92 -19.50
C GLY A 382 -19.54 -11.19 -19.33
N LEU A 383 -18.45 -11.92 -19.06
CA LEU A 383 -17.13 -11.32 -18.79
C LEU A 383 -16.59 -10.53 -19.98
N ASN A 384 -16.75 -11.02 -21.21
CA ASN A 384 -16.35 -10.31 -22.43
C ASN A 384 -17.03 -8.95 -22.52
N LYS A 385 -18.34 -8.87 -22.21
CA LYS A 385 -19.07 -7.59 -22.22
C LYS A 385 -18.53 -6.61 -21.19
N VAL A 386 -18.21 -7.09 -19.98
CA VAL A 386 -17.61 -6.26 -18.93
C VAL A 386 -16.26 -5.70 -19.39
N PHE A 387 -15.35 -6.56 -19.86
CA PHE A 387 -14.02 -6.12 -20.28
C PHE A 387 -14.04 -5.29 -21.58
N ASP A 388 -14.93 -5.58 -22.52
CA ASP A 388 -15.12 -4.76 -23.71
C ASP A 388 -15.56 -3.34 -23.32
N TYR A 389 -16.49 -3.21 -22.35
CA TYR A 389 -16.93 -1.90 -21.86
C TYR A 389 -15.81 -1.17 -21.14
N LEU A 390 -15.10 -1.84 -20.22
CA LEU A 390 -14.01 -1.23 -19.45
C LEU A 390 -12.87 -0.77 -20.36
N ASN A 391 -12.41 -1.60 -21.29
CA ASN A 391 -11.28 -1.28 -22.18
C ASN A 391 -11.62 -0.26 -23.26
N ASN A 392 -12.83 -0.31 -23.83
CA ASN A 392 -13.17 0.53 -24.99
C ASN A 392 -13.94 1.82 -24.60
N THR A 393 -14.51 1.88 -23.40
CA THR A 393 -15.30 3.04 -22.94
C THR A 393 -14.68 3.72 -21.74
N GLU A 394 -14.51 3.01 -20.62
CA GLU A 394 -14.12 3.66 -19.36
C GLU A 394 -12.63 4.01 -19.32
N LEU A 395 -11.73 3.09 -19.64
CA LEU A 395 -10.30 3.35 -19.58
C LEU A 395 -9.89 4.56 -20.46
N PRO A 396 -10.25 4.66 -21.75
CA PRO A 396 -9.90 5.81 -22.57
C PRO A 396 -10.48 7.12 -22.03
N LYS A 397 -11.72 7.10 -21.53
CA LYS A 397 -12.39 8.25 -20.92
C LYS A 397 -11.68 8.72 -19.65
N GLN A 398 -11.29 7.81 -18.75
CA GLN A 398 -10.60 8.19 -17.52
C GLN A 398 -9.20 8.73 -17.82
N LEU A 399 -8.46 8.14 -18.77
CA LEU A 399 -7.14 8.66 -19.17
C LEU A 399 -7.22 10.06 -19.79
N ASP A 400 -8.26 10.35 -20.59
CA ASP A 400 -8.52 11.70 -21.10
C ASP A 400 -8.85 12.70 -19.97
N ASN A 401 -9.67 12.29 -19.00
CA ASN A 401 -9.95 13.12 -17.81
C ASN A 401 -8.69 13.39 -16.98
N ILE A 402 -7.85 12.37 -16.74
CA ILE A 402 -6.59 12.52 -15.99
C ILE A 402 -5.66 13.49 -16.73
N SER A 403 -5.51 13.37 -18.05
CA SER A 403 -4.72 14.29 -18.86
C SER A 403 -5.18 15.74 -18.70
N LYS A 404 -6.49 15.98 -18.78
CA LYS A 404 -7.06 17.33 -18.62
C LYS A 404 -6.87 17.88 -17.22
N GLN A 405 -7.06 17.06 -16.19
CA GLN A 405 -6.84 17.47 -14.81
C GLN A 405 -5.35 17.76 -14.53
N SER A 406 -4.44 17.03 -15.17
CA SER A 406 -3.00 17.24 -15.06
C SER A 406 -2.60 18.60 -15.64
N GLU A 407 -3.06 18.92 -16.86
CA GLU A 407 -2.89 20.25 -17.45
C GLU A 407 -3.48 21.36 -16.57
N GLN A 408 -4.63 21.10 -15.95
CA GLN A 408 -5.30 22.06 -15.09
C GLN A 408 -4.57 22.29 -13.76
N ALA A 409 -3.95 21.27 -13.17
CA ALA A 409 -3.09 21.40 -12.00
C ALA A 409 -1.80 22.17 -12.33
N GLN A 410 -1.17 21.84 -13.46
CA GLN A 410 0.03 22.52 -13.96
C GLN A 410 -0.19 24.02 -14.21
N LYS A 411 -1.39 24.44 -14.66
CA LYS A 411 -1.76 25.86 -14.79
C LYS A 411 -1.59 26.64 -13.48
N TYR A 412 -1.75 25.98 -12.34
CA TYR A 412 -1.57 26.56 -11.00
C TYR A 412 -0.21 26.25 -10.38
N GLY A 413 0.67 25.52 -11.08
CA GLY A 413 1.98 25.10 -10.57
C GLY A 413 1.90 24.02 -9.48
N LEU A 414 0.85 23.20 -9.52
CA LEU A 414 0.57 22.16 -8.53
C LEU A 414 0.70 20.77 -9.13
N ASP A 415 0.98 19.79 -8.26
CA ASP A 415 0.93 18.37 -8.63
C ASP A 415 -0.52 17.89 -8.75
N LEU A 416 -0.75 16.92 -9.64
CA LEU A 416 -2.00 16.16 -9.69
C LEU A 416 -1.80 14.83 -8.99
N VAL A 417 -2.51 14.57 -7.90
CA VAL A 417 -2.47 13.28 -7.20
C VAL A 417 -3.81 12.57 -7.28
N GLY A 418 -3.84 11.25 -7.10
CA GLY A 418 -5.09 10.50 -6.98
C GLY A 418 -5.33 10.09 -5.52
N TYR A 419 -6.43 10.55 -4.93
CA TYR A 419 -6.77 10.17 -3.55
C TYR A 419 -7.46 8.80 -3.47
N GLU A 420 -7.96 8.30 -4.60
CA GLU A 420 -8.46 6.93 -4.77
C GLU A 420 -8.64 6.60 -6.26
N GLY A 421 -8.77 5.31 -6.57
CA GLY A 421 -9.15 4.86 -7.90
C GLY A 421 -9.09 3.34 -8.02
N GLY A 422 -9.18 2.86 -9.26
CA GLY A 422 -9.30 1.44 -9.59
C GLY A 422 -10.67 1.12 -10.17
N GLN A 423 -11.07 -0.15 -10.12
CA GLN A 423 -12.38 -0.57 -10.63
C GLN A 423 -13.52 -0.12 -9.69
N HIS A 424 -14.68 0.23 -10.26
CA HIS A 424 -15.93 0.46 -9.52
C HIS A 424 -17.09 -0.30 -10.19
N LEU A 425 -17.12 -1.61 -9.96
CA LEU A 425 -18.10 -2.55 -10.46
C LEU A 425 -19.09 -2.88 -9.34
N THR A 426 -20.15 -2.08 -9.22
CA THR A 426 -21.20 -2.29 -8.23
C THR A 426 -22.56 -1.86 -8.76
N GLY A 427 -23.61 -2.52 -8.27
CA GLY A 427 -24.96 -2.00 -8.40
C GLY A 427 -25.17 -0.82 -7.46
N LEU A 428 -26.09 0.07 -7.84
CA LEU A 428 -26.51 1.25 -7.10
C LEU A 428 -28.04 1.31 -7.05
N ASN A 429 -28.57 2.01 -6.04
CA ASN A 429 -30.02 2.30 -5.91
C ASN A 429 -30.91 1.05 -5.96
N GLY A 430 -30.46 -0.05 -5.37
CA GLY A 430 -31.16 -1.33 -5.31
C GLY A 430 -30.58 -2.39 -6.22
N SER A 431 -29.87 -2.02 -7.30
CA SER A 431 -29.26 -2.97 -8.24
C SER A 431 -28.16 -3.82 -7.62
N GLU A 432 -27.56 -3.38 -6.51
CA GLU A 432 -26.65 -4.20 -5.71
C GLU A 432 -27.32 -5.47 -5.17
N ASN A 433 -28.65 -5.53 -5.11
CA ASN A 433 -29.38 -6.72 -4.66
C ASN A 433 -29.69 -7.69 -5.81
N ASN A 434 -29.19 -7.42 -7.02
CA ASN A 434 -29.23 -8.39 -8.12
C ASN A 434 -28.03 -9.33 -8.03
N ASP A 435 -28.28 -10.56 -7.55
CA ASP A 435 -27.24 -11.58 -7.34
C ASP A 435 -26.49 -11.92 -8.64
N ALA A 436 -27.16 -11.92 -9.80
CA ALA A 436 -26.52 -12.27 -11.08
C ALA A 436 -25.48 -11.21 -11.49
N ILE A 437 -25.78 -9.93 -11.26
CA ILE A 437 -24.86 -8.82 -11.54
C ILE A 437 -23.71 -8.80 -10.52
N THR A 438 -24.03 -8.99 -9.24
CA THR A 438 -23.03 -9.09 -8.17
C THR A 438 -22.03 -10.21 -8.45
N ASP A 439 -22.52 -11.40 -8.80
CA ASP A 439 -21.69 -12.55 -9.15
C ASP A 439 -20.83 -12.29 -10.39
N LEU A 440 -21.37 -11.62 -11.41
CA LEU A 440 -20.62 -11.22 -12.61
C LEU A 440 -19.45 -10.28 -12.24
N PHE A 441 -19.70 -9.25 -11.44
CA PHE A 441 -18.67 -8.30 -11.04
C PHE A 441 -17.60 -8.89 -10.11
N ILE A 442 -17.98 -9.80 -9.22
CA ILE A 442 -17.01 -10.57 -8.41
C ILE A 442 -16.15 -11.47 -9.32
N LYS A 443 -16.77 -12.17 -10.29
CA LYS A 443 -16.02 -12.97 -11.27
C LYS A 443 -15.07 -12.12 -12.11
N ALA A 444 -15.49 -10.94 -12.54
CA ALA A 444 -14.66 -10.02 -13.31
C ALA A 444 -13.41 -9.57 -12.51
N ASN A 445 -13.55 -9.29 -11.21
CA ASN A 445 -12.42 -8.93 -10.35
C ASN A 445 -11.37 -10.06 -10.19
N ARG A 446 -11.79 -11.32 -10.34
CA ARG A 446 -10.94 -12.51 -10.24
C ARG A 446 -10.37 -12.98 -11.59
N ASP A 447 -10.85 -12.42 -12.69
CA ASP A 447 -10.39 -12.78 -14.04
C ASP A 447 -9.02 -12.13 -14.33
N PRO A 448 -8.06 -12.85 -14.94
CA PRO A 448 -6.73 -12.30 -15.29
C PRO A 448 -6.76 -11.01 -16.10
N ARG A 449 -7.81 -10.79 -16.91
CA ARG A 449 -8.00 -9.53 -17.67
C ARG A 449 -8.13 -8.30 -16.78
N MET A 450 -8.56 -8.45 -15.52
CA MET A 450 -8.56 -7.35 -14.55
C MET A 450 -7.15 -6.89 -14.22
N GLY A 451 -6.20 -7.81 -14.10
CA GLY A 451 -4.79 -7.47 -13.91
C GLY A 451 -4.24 -6.70 -15.12
N GLN A 452 -4.56 -7.14 -16.34
CA GLN A 452 -4.16 -6.41 -17.55
C GLN A 452 -4.75 -4.99 -17.61
N LEU A 453 -6.04 -4.84 -17.28
CA LEU A 453 -6.69 -3.54 -17.18
C LEU A 453 -6.00 -2.62 -16.18
N TYR A 454 -5.64 -3.13 -14.99
CA TYR A 454 -4.93 -2.37 -13.96
C TYR A 454 -3.53 -1.94 -14.42
N LYS A 455 -2.80 -2.80 -15.14
CA LYS A 455 -1.49 -2.43 -15.70
C LYS A 455 -1.59 -1.25 -16.66
N GLU A 456 -2.51 -1.32 -17.62
CA GLU A 456 -2.74 -0.23 -18.59
C GLU A 456 -3.22 1.03 -17.89
N TYR A 457 -4.06 0.89 -16.87
CA TYR A 457 -4.57 1.99 -16.09
C TYR A 457 -3.47 2.72 -15.31
N LEU A 458 -2.63 1.99 -14.57
CA LEU A 458 -1.53 2.55 -13.78
C LEU A 458 -0.45 3.17 -14.67
N GLN A 459 -0.10 2.53 -15.78
CA GLN A 459 0.81 3.10 -16.79
C GLN A 459 0.22 4.37 -17.42
N GLY A 460 -1.08 4.36 -17.69
CA GLY A 460 -1.80 5.51 -18.20
C GLY A 460 -1.82 6.67 -17.20
N TRP A 461 -2.10 6.40 -15.92
CA TRP A 461 -1.98 7.39 -14.85
C TRP A 461 -0.57 8.00 -14.84
N ASP A 462 0.44 7.16 -14.71
CA ASP A 462 1.84 7.57 -14.59
C ASP A 462 2.29 8.47 -15.75
N LYS A 463 1.90 8.11 -16.98
CA LYS A 463 2.19 8.90 -18.17
C LYS A 463 1.50 10.27 -18.13
N GLN A 464 0.23 10.33 -17.75
CA GLN A 464 -0.57 11.56 -17.84
C GLN A 464 -0.35 12.49 -16.65
N SER A 465 0.02 11.96 -15.49
CA SER A 465 0.25 12.71 -14.25
C SER A 465 1.74 13.04 -14.03
N ASN A 466 2.62 12.68 -14.97
CA ASN A 466 4.08 12.81 -14.84
C ASN A 466 4.63 12.05 -13.61
N GLY A 467 4.12 10.83 -13.40
CA GLY A 467 4.49 9.95 -12.31
C GLY A 467 4.07 10.47 -10.94
N SER A 468 2.99 11.22 -10.82
CA SER A 468 2.53 11.72 -9.53
C SER A 468 1.89 10.62 -8.66
N GLU A 469 1.76 10.89 -7.36
CA GLU A 469 1.20 9.96 -6.37
C GLU A 469 -0.22 9.49 -6.75
N PHE A 470 -0.44 8.17 -6.68
CA PHE A 470 -1.74 7.55 -6.93
C PHE A 470 -2.11 6.56 -5.84
N VAL A 471 -3.25 6.76 -5.20
CA VAL A 471 -3.77 5.87 -4.17
C VAL A 471 -4.84 4.95 -4.79
N ILE A 472 -4.66 3.63 -4.69
CA ILE A 472 -5.73 2.67 -5.01
C ILE A 472 -6.74 2.63 -3.85
N TYR A 473 -8.03 2.46 -4.17
CA TYR A 473 -9.09 2.67 -3.19
C TYR A 473 -9.07 1.70 -1.99
N ASP A 474 -8.55 0.48 -2.12
CA ASP A 474 -8.68 -0.48 -1.02
C ASP A 474 -7.61 -1.58 -1.07
N ASP A 475 -6.94 -1.81 0.06
CA ASP A 475 -5.89 -2.81 0.17
C ASP A 475 -6.47 -4.24 0.34
N ILE A 476 -7.25 -4.50 1.39
CA ILE A 476 -7.69 -5.86 1.74
C ILE A 476 -9.15 -5.87 2.20
N THR A 477 -10.06 -6.13 1.27
CA THR A 477 -11.50 -6.20 1.55
C THR A 477 -12.17 -7.36 0.84
N THR A 478 -12.96 -8.09 1.62
CA THR A 478 -13.77 -9.19 1.13
C THR A 478 -14.86 -8.68 0.17
N PRO A 479 -15.00 -9.27 -1.04
CA PRO A 479 -16.06 -8.89 -1.97
C PRO A 479 -17.45 -9.10 -1.38
N THR A 480 -18.33 -8.12 -1.57
CA THR A 480 -19.74 -8.20 -1.20
C THR A 480 -20.60 -7.61 -2.31
N LYS A 481 -21.92 -7.66 -2.13
CA LYS A 481 -22.85 -6.93 -3.00
C LYS A 481 -22.61 -5.41 -3.03
N TRP A 482 -21.97 -4.87 -2.00
CA TRP A 482 -21.63 -3.45 -1.92
C TRP A 482 -20.36 -3.10 -2.68
N GLY A 483 -19.61 -4.07 -3.20
CA GLY A 483 -18.42 -3.87 -4.02
C GLY A 483 -17.30 -4.88 -3.73
N ALA A 484 -16.26 -4.83 -4.57
CA ALA A 484 -15.14 -5.78 -4.61
C ALA A 484 -13.79 -5.08 -4.83
N TRP A 485 -13.53 -3.99 -4.10
CA TRP A 485 -12.42 -3.08 -4.38
C TRP A 485 -11.04 -3.60 -3.96
N GLY A 486 -10.94 -4.33 -2.84
CA GLY A 486 -9.67 -4.78 -2.26
C GLY A 486 -8.71 -5.38 -3.28
N ALA A 487 -7.46 -4.93 -3.28
CA ALA A 487 -6.38 -5.57 -4.03
C ALA A 487 -6.25 -7.05 -3.62
N LEU A 488 -6.47 -7.36 -2.34
CA LEU A 488 -6.71 -8.70 -1.82
C LEU A 488 -8.09 -8.77 -1.16
N GLU A 489 -8.61 -9.98 -1.01
CA GLU A 489 -9.93 -10.28 -0.42
C GLU A 489 -9.84 -10.66 1.07
N HIS A 490 -8.64 -11.03 1.54
CA HIS A 490 -8.30 -11.31 2.94
C HIS A 490 -6.78 -11.29 3.16
N VAL A 491 -6.33 -11.06 4.40
CA VAL A 491 -4.89 -10.85 4.72
C VAL A 491 -3.99 -12.02 4.35
N ASN A 492 -4.51 -13.25 4.44
CA ASN A 492 -3.78 -14.48 4.10
C ASN A 492 -3.76 -14.80 2.60
N GLN A 493 -4.40 -13.99 1.76
CA GLN A 493 -4.38 -14.20 0.32
C GLN A 493 -2.97 -13.88 -0.21
N SER A 494 -2.36 -14.84 -0.90
CA SER A 494 -1.02 -14.64 -1.47
C SER A 494 -1.04 -13.66 -2.63
N THR A 495 -2.04 -13.77 -3.51
CA THR A 495 -2.11 -13.01 -4.76
C THR A 495 -3.53 -12.84 -5.29
N SER A 496 -3.71 -11.86 -6.18
CA SER A 496 -4.90 -11.62 -7.01
C SER A 496 -4.47 -10.92 -8.31
N PRO A 497 -5.31 -10.88 -9.37
CA PRO A 497 -4.97 -10.13 -10.58
C PRO A 497 -4.65 -8.65 -10.35
N LYS A 498 -5.37 -7.99 -9.43
CA LYS A 498 -5.13 -6.57 -9.09
C LYS A 498 -3.83 -6.41 -8.30
N TRP A 499 -3.63 -7.25 -7.28
CA TRP A 499 -2.42 -7.25 -6.47
C TRP A 499 -1.17 -7.45 -7.34
N GLU A 500 -1.19 -8.40 -8.28
CA GLU A 500 -0.06 -8.64 -9.19
C GLU A 500 0.26 -7.41 -10.03
N ALA A 501 -0.77 -6.75 -10.59
CA ALA A 501 -0.59 -5.54 -11.38
C ALA A 501 -0.01 -4.38 -10.56
N GLU A 502 -0.51 -4.17 -9.34
CA GLU A 502 -0.02 -3.14 -8.42
C GLU A 502 1.44 -3.39 -8.00
N GLN A 503 1.77 -4.62 -7.60
CA GLN A 503 3.13 -4.97 -7.20
C GLN A 503 4.11 -4.92 -8.38
N GLU A 504 3.68 -5.30 -9.59
CA GLU A 504 4.48 -5.15 -10.81
C GLU A 504 4.73 -3.68 -11.14
N PHE A 505 3.73 -2.82 -10.99
CA PHE A 505 3.89 -1.38 -11.17
C PHE A 505 4.89 -0.79 -10.16
N ILE A 506 4.75 -1.12 -8.87
CA ILE A 506 5.70 -0.69 -7.82
C ILE A 506 7.12 -1.11 -8.17
N LYS A 507 7.32 -2.39 -8.53
CA LYS A 507 8.64 -2.92 -8.93
C LYS A 507 9.21 -2.21 -10.15
N SER A 508 8.37 -1.93 -11.15
CA SER A 508 8.78 -1.19 -12.35
C SER A 508 9.27 0.24 -12.06
N LYS A 509 8.90 0.80 -10.90
CA LYS A 509 9.32 2.13 -10.46
C LYS A 509 10.59 2.09 -9.64
N THR A 510 10.70 1.11 -8.74
CA THR A 510 11.84 0.96 -7.82
C THR A 510 13.05 0.31 -8.46
N GLU A 511 12.86 -0.50 -9.50
CA GLU A 511 13.93 -1.06 -10.31
C GLU A 511 14.11 -0.21 -11.58
N VAL A 512 15.33 0.24 -11.85
CA VAL A 512 15.69 0.60 -13.23
C VAL A 512 15.72 -0.72 -13.99
N LYS A 513 14.58 -1.11 -14.58
CA LYS A 513 14.49 -2.28 -15.45
C LYS A 513 14.26 -1.82 -16.87
N GLY A 514 15.29 -1.99 -17.68
CA GLY A 514 15.11 -2.18 -19.10
C GLY A 514 14.20 -3.40 -19.34
N TYR A 515 13.18 -3.23 -20.17
CA TYR A 515 12.25 -4.32 -20.55
C TYR A 515 12.45 -4.71 -22.03
N LYS A 516 13.57 -4.30 -22.65
CA LYS A 516 13.95 -4.53 -24.04
C LYS A 516 15.46 -4.70 -24.15
N HIS A 517 15.98 -4.91 -25.37
CA HIS A 517 17.39 -4.71 -25.67
C HIS A 517 17.76 -3.25 -25.41
N ASP A 518 18.35 -2.99 -24.26
CA ASP A 518 18.59 -1.65 -23.74
C ASP A 518 20.07 -1.28 -23.89
N ARG A 519 20.33 0.03 -24.06
CA ARG A 519 21.68 0.59 -24.08
C ARG A 519 21.81 1.54 -22.89
N LEU A 520 22.58 1.15 -21.88
CA LEU A 520 22.75 1.87 -20.62
C LEU A 520 24.16 2.45 -20.52
N ASP A 521 24.27 3.72 -20.11
CA ASP A 521 25.54 4.44 -19.93
C ASP A 521 25.51 5.24 -18.62
N GLY A 522 26.43 4.97 -17.69
CA GLY A 522 26.52 5.63 -16.37
C GLY A 522 27.30 6.95 -16.38
N GLU A 523 27.98 7.30 -17.48
CA GLU A 523 28.77 8.53 -17.61
C GLU A 523 29.99 8.65 -16.66
N ASN A 524 30.00 9.53 -15.64
CA ASN A 524 31.22 9.83 -14.84
C ASN A 524 30.99 9.79 -13.32
N GLU A 525 29.94 9.13 -12.85
CA GLU A 525 29.66 8.98 -11.42
C GLU A 525 29.71 7.49 -11.02
N THR A 526 29.45 7.17 -9.75
CA THR A 526 29.33 5.77 -9.30
C THR A 526 27.91 5.31 -9.58
N ASP A 527 27.77 4.36 -10.49
CA ASP A 527 26.48 3.95 -11.01
C ASP A 527 26.05 2.53 -10.62
N VAL A 528 24.73 2.31 -10.67
CA VAL A 528 24.12 0.98 -10.60
C VAL A 528 23.28 0.80 -11.86
N LEU A 529 23.76 -0.01 -12.80
CA LEU A 529 23.10 -0.28 -14.07
C LEU A 529 22.58 -1.71 -14.10
N ILE A 530 21.30 -1.89 -14.44
CA ILE A 530 20.64 -3.19 -14.53
C ILE A 530 19.93 -3.28 -15.89
N GLY A 531 20.36 -4.19 -16.75
CA GLY A 531 19.82 -4.40 -18.10
C GLY A 531 18.38 -4.93 -18.04
N GLY A 532 18.17 -6.07 -17.37
CA GLY A 532 16.84 -6.58 -17.07
C GLY A 532 16.49 -7.81 -17.91
N LEU A 533 15.51 -7.69 -18.82
CA LEU A 533 15.14 -8.78 -19.75
C LEU A 533 15.51 -8.38 -21.18
N GLY A 534 16.20 -9.24 -21.92
CA GLY A 534 16.62 -9.00 -23.31
C GLY A 534 18.14 -8.92 -23.43
N ASN A 535 18.64 -8.83 -24.66
CA ASN A 535 20.08 -8.70 -24.93
C ASN A 535 20.52 -7.23 -24.87
N ASP A 536 21.25 -6.86 -23.82
CA ASP A 536 21.54 -5.47 -23.46
C ASP A 536 22.99 -5.05 -23.75
N GLU A 537 23.24 -3.73 -23.80
CA GLU A 537 24.57 -3.11 -23.91
C GLU A 537 24.78 -2.14 -22.73
N LEU A 538 25.65 -2.48 -21.78
CA LEU A 538 25.90 -1.70 -20.56
C LEU A 538 27.31 -1.11 -20.55
N SER A 539 27.46 0.15 -20.16
CA SER A 539 28.75 0.83 -19.92
C SER A 539 28.70 1.67 -18.64
N GLY A 540 29.58 1.38 -17.67
CA GLY A 540 29.58 2.05 -16.37
C GLY A 540 30.09 3.49 -16.43
N GLY A 541 31.06 3.74 -17.30
CA GLY A 541 31.68 5.05 -17.41
C GLY A 541 32.90 5.19 -16.51
N LYS A 542 33.08 6.34 -15.86
CA LYS A 542 34.22 6.54 -14.94
C LYS A 542 33.78 6.36 -13.50
N ASP A 543 34.70 5.91 -12.66
CA ASP A 543 34.55 5.63 -11.22
C ASP A 543 34.13 4.18 -10.98
N LYS A 544 33.59 3.85 -9.79
CA LYS A 544 33.34 2.46 -9.40
C LYS A 544 31.87 2.13 -9.62
N ASP A 545 31.60 1.24 -10.55
CA ASP A 545 30.23 0.94 -10.97
C ASP A 545 29.78 -0.47 -10.60
N PHE A 546 28.46 -0.67 -10.56
CA PHE A 546 27.81 -1.97 -10.40
C PHE A 546 26.92 -2.23 -11.61
N LEU A 547 27.35 -3.13 -12.49
CA LEU A 547 26.62 -3.47 -13.72
C LEU A 547 26.06 -4.88 -13.61
N ASN A 548 24.80 -5.05 -14.02
CA ASN A 548 24.12 -6.34 -14.07
C ASN A 548 23.34 -6.48 -15.38
N GLY A 549 23.72 -7.41 -16.26
CA GLY A 549 23.04 -7.67 -17.53
C GLY A 549 21.59 -8.12 -17.33
N GLY A 550 21.39 -9.21 -16.59
CA GLY A 550 20.06 -9.72 -16.29
C GLY A 550 19.78 -11.00 -17.08
N ASP A 551 18.59 -11.18 -17.63
CA ASP A 551 18.28 -12.32 -18.51
C ASP A 551 18.49 -11.91 -19.98
N GLY A 552 19.39 -12.56 -20.72
CA GLY A 552 19.69 -12.23 -22.11
C GLY A 552 21.12 -12.61 -22.52
N ASP A 553 21.45 -12.47 -23.81
CA ASP A 553 22.85 -12.52 -24.25
C ASP A 553 23.41 -11.08 -24.23
N ASP A 554 24.04 -10.67 -23.13
CA ASP A 554 24.38 -9.26 -22.86
C ASP A 554 25.81 -8.85 -23.26
N GLN A 555 26.01 -7.56 -23.51
CA GLN A 555 27.31 -6.93 -23.79
C GLN A 555 27.63 -5.90 -22.70
N ILE A 556 28.59 -6.22 -21.85
CA ILE A 556 29.03 -5.36 -20.75
C ILE A 556 30.38 -4.76 -21.14
N ILE A 557 30.38 -3.48 -21.50
CA ILE A 557 31.57 -2.70 -21.84
C ILE A 557 32.22 -2.26 -20.54
N ALA A 558 33.34 -2.92 -20.21
CA ALA A 558 34.11 -2.62 -19.02
C ALA A 558 34.79 -1.25 -19.16
N SER A 559 34.62 -0.41 -18.15
CA SER A 559 35.12 0.95 -18.14
C SER A 559 36.24 1.13 -17.11
N SER A 560 36.70 2.35 -16.90
CA SER A 560 37.83 2.63 -16.00
C SER A 560 37.29 2.84 -14.60
N GLY A 561 37.72 2.00 -13.65
CA GLY A 561 37.00 1.86 -12.41
C GLY A 561 37.41 0.59 -11.70
N ALA A 562 36.92 0.40 -10.48
CA ALA A 562 37.04 -0.88 -9.78
C ALA A 562 35.67 -1.55 -9.76
N ASP A 563 35.14 -1.82 -10.96
CA ASP A 563 33.73 -2.13 -11.20
C ASP A 563 33.38 -3.55 -10.80
N GLN A 564 32.10 -3.76 -10.46
CA GLN A 564 31.50 -5.07 -10.29
C GLN A 564 30.58 -5.36 -11.46
N LEU A 565 30.91 -6.37 -12.25
CA LEU A 565 30.22 -6.72 -13.49
C LEU A 565 29.54 -8.08 -13.31
N THR A 566 28.23 -8.13 -13.52
CA THR A 566 27.40 -9.34 -13.41
C THR A 566 26.74 -9.57 -14.77
N GLY A 567 26.93 -10.74 -15.38
CA GLY A 567 26.31 -11.09 -16.66
C GLY A 567 24.82 -11.42 -16.48
N GLY A 568 24.53 -12.32 -15.55
CA GLY A 568 23.20 -12.86 -15.33
C GLY A 568 22.97 -14.16 -16.08
N ALA A 569 21.77 -14.35 -16.63
CA ALA A 569 21.37 -15.56 -17.33
C ALA A 569 21.45 -15.37 -18.85
N GLY A 570 22.32 -16.13 -19.51
CA GLY A 570 22.45 -16.16 -20.97
C GLY A 570 23.91 -16.12 -21.38
N ARG A 571 24.24 -15.79 -22.63
CA ARG A 571 25.63 -15.80 -23.12
C ARG A 571 26.20 -14.40 -23.14
N ASP A 572 26.92 -14.07 -22.08
CA ASP A 572 27.33 -12.70 -21.85
C ASP A 572 28.74 -12.43 -22.35
N ARG A 573 28.97 -11.18 -22.73
CA ARG A 573 30.25 -10.71 -23.26
C ARG A 573 30.75 -9.50 -22.50
N PHE A 574 31.89 -9.67 -21.83
CA PHE A 574 32.59 -8.60 -21.12
C PHE A 574 33.66 -8.00 -22.03
N ILE A 575 33.45 -6.77 -22.50
CA ILE A 575 34.25 -6.13 -23.55
C ILE A 575 35.24 -5.14 -22.93
N TYR A 576 36.53 -5.32 -23.22
CA TYR A 576 37.59 -4.40 -22.77
C TYR A 576 38.20 -3.69 -23.98
N GLU A 577 37.97 -2.38 -24.06
CA GLU A 577 38.39 -1.57 -25.20
C GLU A 577 39.77 -0.91 -25.01
N ASN A 578 40.21 -0.73 -23.75
CA ASN A 578 41.47 -0.08 -23.41
C ASN A 578 42.19 -0.78 -22.23
N LEU A 579 43.52 -0.70 -22.18
CA LEU A 579 44.33 -1.20 -21.06
C LEU A 579 44.07 -0.46 -19.73
N GLN A 580 43.44 0.72 -19.77
CA GLN A 580 43.01 1.45 -18.57
C GLN A 580 41.76 0.86 -17.92
N ASN A 581 41.03 -0.04 -18.59
CA ASN A 581 39.84 -0.73 -18.05
C ASN A 581 40.21 -1.88 -17.10
N LYS A 582 41.33 -1.76 -16.37
CA LYS A 582 41.82 -2.81 -15.47
C LYS A 582 41.29 -2.63 -14.05
N GLY A 583 41.20 -3.72 -13.30
CA GLY A 583 40.81 -3.71 -11.88
C GLY A 583 39.36 -4.11 -11.62
N ASN A 584 38.62 -4.44 -12.67
CA ASN A 584 37.22 -4.87 -12.59
C ASN A 584 37.09 -6.30 -12.06
N THR A 585 35.98 -6.55 -11.40
CA THR A 585 35.59 -7.87 -10.86
C THR A 585 34.34 -8.36 -11.54
N ILE A 586 34.42 -9.49 -12.26
CA ILE A 586 33.24 -10.18 -12.78
C ILE A 586 32.73 -11.14 -11.69
N THR A 587 31.45 -11.04 -11.35
CA THR A 587 30.88 -11.63 -10.13
C THR A 587 30.29 -13.03 -10.34
N ASP A 588 29.88 -13.36 -11.57
CA ASP A 588 29.10 -14.57 -11.89
C ASP A 588 29.50 -15.30 -13.19
N PHE A 589 30.70 -15.03 -13.72
CA PHE A 589 31.18 -15.57 -15.00
C PHE A 589 30.95 -17.08 -15.17
N ASP A 590 30.11 -17.47 -16.13
CA ASP A 590 29.88 -18.86 -16.51
C ASP A 590 30.82 -19.29 -17.64
N HIS A 591 31.88 -20.00 -17.25
CA HIS A 591 32.89 -20.56 -18.15
C HIS A 591 32.35 -21.48 -19.27
N ASN A 592 31.10 -21.95 -19.20
CA ASN A 592 30.50 -22.75 -20.26
C ASN A 592 29.94 -21.91 -21.42
N GLN A 593 29.66 -20.63 -21.20
CA GLN A 593 28.87 -19.84 -22.14
C GLN A 593 29.35 -18.40 -22.33
N ASP A 594 29.95 -17.78 -21.31
CA ASP A 594 30.39 -16.39 -21.35
C ASP A 594 31.76 -16.23 -22.00
N ALA A 595 32.02 -14.99 -22.45
CA ALA A 595 33.26 -14.60 -23.09
C ALA A 595 33.80 -13.25 -22.59
N ILE A 596 35.12 -13.17 -22.45
CA ILE A 596 35.87 -11.93 -22.24
C ILE A 596 36.45 -11.51 -23.59
N ASP A 597 36.08 -10.33 -24.07
CA ASP A 597 36.50 -9.80 -25.35
C ASP A 597 37.66 -8.80 -25.17
N LEU A 598 38.86 -9.21 -25.58
CA LEU A 598 40.09 -8.44 -25.47
C LEU A 598 40.63 -8.02 -26.85
N ARG A 599 39.85 -8.20 -27.93
CA ARG A 599 40.31 -7.95 -29.32
C ARG A 599 40.84 -6.54 -29.53
N GLN A 600 40.19 -5.55 -28.91
CA GLN A 600 40.56 -4.14 -29.07
C GLN A 600 41.89 -3.82 -28.40
N ILE A 601 42.22 -4.50 -27.31
CA ILE A 601 43.50 -4.30 -26.60
C ILE A 601 44.60 -5.24 -27.07
N MET A 602 44.28 -6.33 -27.77
CA MET A 602 45.26 -7.34 -28.26
C MET A 602 45.61 -7.24 -29.76
N SER A 603 45.03 -6.28 -30.49
CA SER A 603 45.25 -6.07 -31.94
C SER A 603 46.33 -5.02 -32.30
N GLY A 604 47.04 -4.48 -31.30
CA GLY A 604 48.05 -3.42 -31.48
C GLY A 604 49.44 -3.89 -31.90
N SER A 605 50.28 -2.95 -32.40
CA SER A 605 51.67 -3.18 -32.84
C SER A 605 52.67 -3.63 -31.76
N ALA A 606 52.23 -3.72 -30.49
CA ALA A 606 53.03 -4.16 -29.36
C ALA A 606 53.13 -5.70 -29.22
N TYR A 607 52.21 -6.46 -29.82
CA TYR A 607 52.20 -7.93 -29.72
C TYR A 607 52.97 -8.56 -30.88
N THR A 608 53.98 -9.37 -30.57
CA THR A 608 54.90 -9.97 -31.58
C THR A 608 54.96 -11.50 -31.53
N GLY A 609 54.21 -12.14 -30.61
CA GLY A 609 54.16 -13.59 -30.43
C GLY A 609 53.28 -14.34 -31.43
N SER A 610 53.40 -15.67 -31.44
CA SER A 610 52.65 -16.56 -32.33
C SER A 610 51.34 -17.08 -31.73
N ASN A 611 51.19 -17.02 -30.40
CA ASN A 611 49.97 -17.41 -29.70
C ASN A 611 49.59 -16.37 -28.64
N GLN A 612 48.67 -15.46 -29.00
CA GLN A 612 48.22 -14.36 -28.13
C GLN A 612 47.72 -14.84 -26.76
N PHE A 613 47.16 -16.04 -26.66
CA PHE A 613 46.63 -16.57 -25.40
C PHE A 613 47.74 -17.05 -24.45
N SER A 614 48.71 -17.85 -24.92
CA SER A 614 49.75 -18.40 -24.03
C SER A 614 50.92 -17.45 -23.78
N ASP A 615 51.15 -16.51 -24.71
CA ASP A 615 52.35 -15.68 -24.68
C ASP A 615 52.13 -14.40 -23.84
N TYR A 616 50.87 -13.98 -23.63
CA TYR A 616 50.53 -12.67 -23.05
C TYR A 616 49.41 -12.68 -22.02
N LEU A 617 48.73 -13.82 -21.81
CA LEU A 617 47.68 -13.98 -20.80
C LEU A 617 48.06 -15.11 -19.85
N GLU A 618 48.00 -14.83 -18.55
CA GLU A 618 48.17 -15.82 -17.49
C GLU A 618 46.91 -15.87 -16.62
N LEU A 619 46.42 -17.09 -16.38
CA LEU A 619 45.35 -17.35 -15.42
C LEU A 619 45.97 -17.79 -14.09
N LYS A 620 45.67 -17.05 -13.02
CA LYS A 620 46.20 -17.33 -11.69
C LYS A 620 45.07 -17.52 -10.69
N GLN A 621 44.95 -18.70 -10.10
CA GLN A 621 44.03 -18.95 -8.99
C GLN A 621 44.42 -18.10 -7.76
N VAL A 622 43.44 -17.43 -7.16
CA VAL A 622 43.56 -16.61 -5.94
C VAL A 622 42.41 -16.97 -4.99
N GLY A 623 42.64 -17.91 -4.08
CA GLY A 623 41.55 -18.40 -3.23
C GLY A 623 40.47 -19.07 -4.07
N ALA A 624 39.21 -18.65 -3.90
CA ALA A 624 38.09 -19.12 -4.72
C ALA A 624 38.02 -18.43 -6.10
N ASP A 625 38.77 -17.34 -6.31
CA ASP A 625 38.69 -16.49 -7.48
C ASP A 625 39.82 -16.77 -8.47
N THR A 626 39.68 -16.31 -9.72
CA THR A 626 40.75 -16.36 -10.73
C THR A 626 41.13 -14.96 -11.20
N ALA A 627 42.42 -14.63 -11.08
CA ALA A 627 42.98 -13.42 -11.68
C ALA A 627 43.38 -13.70 -13.14
N VAL A 628 42.82 -12.92 -14.07
CA VAL A 628 43.28 -12.82 -15.45
C VAL A 628 44.38 -11.77 -15.50
N ARG A 629 45.60 -12.18 -15.83
CA ARG A 629 46.79 -11.32 -15.87
C ARG A 629 47.24 -11.12 -17.31
N LEU A 630 47.58 -9.88 -17.67
CA LEU A 630 48.02 -9.53 -19.02
C LEU A 630 49.43 -8.93 -19.00
N ASP A 631 50.22 -9.28 -20.01
CA ASP A 631 51.49 -8.62 -20.31
C ASP A 631 51.21 -7.40 -21.18
N MET A 632 50.94 -6.27 -20.52
CA MET A 632 50.37 -5.09 -21.18
C MET A 632 51.32 -4.36 -22.13
N ASP A 633 52.64 -4.58 -22.01
CA ASP A 633 53.65 -3.97 -22.89
C ASP A 633 54.12 -4.90 -24.03
N GLY A 634 53.66 -6.16 -24.04
CA GLY A 634 53.98 -7.14 -25.06
C GLY A 634 55.44 -7.60 -25.08
N SER A 635 56.20 -7.33 -24.01
CA SER A 635 57.66 -7.56 -23.95
C SER A 635 58.05 -9.02 -23.74
N GLN A 636 57.11 -9.90 -23.36
CA GLN A 636 57.35 -11.31 -23.00
C GLN A 636 58.33 -11.50 -21.84
N GLN A 637 58.59 -10.46 -21.03
CA GLN A 637 59.44 -10.56 -19.85
C GLN A 637 58.60 -10.88 -18.61
N SER A 638 59.05 -11.83 -17.77
CA SER A 638 58.28 -12.36 -16.63
C SER A 638 57.88 -11.34 -15.55
N GLY A 639 58.30 -10.08 -15.67
CA GLY A 639 57.98 -8.97 -14.77
C GLY A 639 56.88 -8.02 -15.27
N GLY A 640 56.33 -8.23 -16.48
CA GLY A 640 55.32 -7.35 -17.11
C GLY A 640 53.86 -7.75 -16.87
N LEU A 641 53.60 -8.93 -16.30
CA LEU A 641 52.23 -9.44 -16.07
C LEU A 641 51.54 -8.73 -14.91
N GLU A 642 50.52 -7.94 -15.20
CA GLU A 642 49.67 -7.26 -14.20
C GLU A 642 48.29 -7.92 -14.10
N ASN A 643 47.68 -7.85 -12.91
CA ASN A 643 46.28 -8.25 -12.74
C ASN A 643 45.40 -7.30 -13.54
N PHE A 644 44.62 -7.86 -14.46
CA PHE A 644 43.73 -7.09 -15.33
C PHE A 644 42.28 -7.21 -14.87
N ILE A 645 41.80 -8.46 -14.64
CA ILE A 645 40.41 -8.76 -14.26
C ILE A 645 40.44 -9.79 -13.12
N MET A 646 39.51 -9.67 -12.16
CA MET A 646 39.22 -10.73 -11.19
C MET A 646 37.90 -11.44 -11.56
N LEU A 647 37.90 -12.77 -11.60
CA LEU A 647 36.72 -13.60 -11.79
C LEU A 647 36.35 -14.23 -10.45
N SER A 648 35.20 -13.85 -9.91
CA SER A 648 34.77 -14.28 -8.57
C SER A 648 34.29 -15.73 -8.61
N ASN A 649 34.75 -16.55 -7.67
CA ASN A 649 34.35 -17.96 -7.54
C ASN A 649 34.53 -18.83 -8.81
N VAL A 650 35.48 -18.47 -9.69
CA VAL A 650 35.83 -19.26 -10.88
C VAL A 650 37.13 -20.01 -10.65
N ASP A 651 37.14 -21.31 -10.96
CA ASP A 651 38.35 -22.15 -10.97
C ASP A 651 39.15 -21.90 -12.26
N ALA A 652 40.41 -21.50 -12.13
CA ALA A 652 41.29 -21.18 -13.25
C ALA A 652 41.44 -22.35 -14.24
N SER A 653 41.28 -23.59 -13.78
CA SER A 653 41.36 -24.79 -14.61
C SER A 653 40.10 -25.06 -15.44
N SER A 654 38.97 -24.42 -15.13
CA SER A 654 37.73 -24.55 -15.91
C SER A 654 37.71 -23.67 -17.16
N LEU A 655 38.55 -22.63 -17.18
CA LEU A 655 38.68 -21.66 -18.26
C LEU A 655 39.44 -22.24 -19.45
N LYS A 656 38.97 -21.91 -20.65
CA LYS A 656 39.51 -22.38 -21.94
C LYS A 656 39.85 -21.19 -22.83
N PRO A 657 40.71 -21.36 -23.85
CA PRO A 657 40.99 -20.31 -24.83
C PRO A 657 39.72 -19.74 -25.49
N SER A 658 38.66 -20.54 -25.63
CA SER A 658 37.37 -20.11 -26.20
C SER A 658 36.61 -19.09 -25.34
N ASN A 659 36.92 -18.97 -24.04
CA ASN A 659 36.35 -17.95 -23.18
C ASN A 659 36.95 -16.56 -23.43
N PHE A 660 37.99 -16.47 -24.26
CA PHE A 660 38.71 -15.23 -24.54
C PHE A 660 38.69 -14.93 -26.02
N VAL A 661 38.10 -13.81 -26.41
CA VAL A 661 38.07 -13.34 -27.80
C VAL A 661 39.27 -12.44 -28.03
N LEU A 662 40.24 -12.89 -28.82
CA LEU A 662 41.54 -12.21 -28.97
C LEU A 662 41.83 -11.66 -30.38
N SER A 663 41.13 -12.15 -31.41
CA SER A 663 41.28 -11.72 -32.80
C SER A 663 39.94 -11.58 -33.52
#